data_AF-A0A7N2N2Q4-F1
#
_entry.id   AF-A0A7N2N2Q4-F1
#
_cell.length_a   1.000
_cell.length_b   1.000
_cell.length_c   1.000
_cell.angle_alpha   90.00
_cell.angle_beta   90.00
_cell.angle_gamma   90.00
#
_symmetry.space_group_name_H-M   'P 1'
#
loop_
_entity.id
_entity.type
_entity.pdbx_description
1 polymer ?
#
loop_
_entity_poly.entity_id
_entity_poly.type
_entity_poly.pdbx_seq_one_letter_code
_entity_poly.pdbx_strand_id
1 'polypeptide(L)'
;MPKKRQVPEVLWRLFRHRARTLASTIVSLVPPLPPSSCSCSSTGSQCLSCSGSEAMSFLVRKEDPQEYVKLLNKCFVVVSENAPPLSRFQSHSRWPQSQIVQRTIEIMMHEQFNSINVICKAYDKINRASPIVELLSSSAWCLLSQRVGDDVMVYLLKYTSIFLPVSSKKHQQVTGPPISDLCLKQSKKRTLESQHQHTSLDKCGSKKKRALVDNVNPVLEIQKCSNSSSVDDPSTSLDHVGSNVRSSSSPRSFSRLHGNKRSQASSSEVAIPISGTVTNNTEGDLNEKLQESSNHTAAKFGKRSRPFSWQRRRNRRRLNFEETSSFATIHMDKDGVSGRLQHDANSSLNSSEKMPCFSVSQAPKPLVVAKGAHINRKFMFYNRECSSSVFPAKHILNSLKPNFSGANFLIGDIFGLNATQEMLCKSACLYRSLVKLLKKLIRKAQHCQRLRLLDKHCAVPTLDATEKSGTNFEGNESEKNVPENSHGSNTSYYVDIEPQFEANKSYCLRSQVESFIWAVIRSVVPTELLGSCHNWRMFRRNIAKFIKLRRFEKFSLKQCMHKLKASSFLFLSTEQFSCCLSNQVLKCTTGESIDMHKGSRILDNATHVLRHKLLESWIFWLFSSLVVPLVQANFYVTEIEHGNQDLYYYRKSVWEKLINKSVTCLKDQGYNDLDAATVRHIIKKRLFGFSKLRFRPKEDGMRMLSNLKASSRMPLQKSSLEDKSCGMHGKGKFCSKKVEFNYFKSVNLVLRDTHAVLKGIQLEEPEKLGASVFDYNDVYRKLCPFLIGLKNRLVTVPGAFVVVSDVLKAFDSIDQDKLLSVLKDVIQKDEYLLKQSHQVVCTDKSLWVHKNLVLMDQNMSTVKVTSSIPFCSLHTVFVNQEWSRHVRKEELFFNLKEHVKYNVLQLDKKFFVLGVGIPQGSIVSSLLCSFYYGHLERNLIIPYLEKAGEAAAKDISRRHISNDVSAEESSGDRYILLRFVDDFLLISTSKKLAASFFSRLRRGFHAYNCYMNDDKFSINFDIGDLSGIPSSRVYVGEDGISFIRWSGLLINCFTLEVQADYSKYLNNHLSSTLTVSWQGKPGHHLKTKLCGFMRPKCHPIFFCSNINSADVVRLNIYQAFLVCAMKFHCYVCDLSYICKLRKGFYLKMIQKSVRYMYKLIKKRIRSAYCYSDIQPILQLEEEEVGWLGLYAYIQVSPN
;
A
#
# COMPACT_ATOMS: atom_id res chain seq x y z
N MET A 1 31.56 34.30 -1.12
CA MET A 1 30.39 34.23 -0.21
C MET A 1 30.23 32.81 0.37
N PRO A 2 29.85 32.66 1.65
CA PRO A 2 29.55 31.34 2.22
C PRO A 2 28.25 30.75 1.64
N LYS A 3 28.29 29.49 1.18
CA LYS A 3 27.10 28.78 0.66
C LYS A 3 25.99 28.75 1.74
N LYS A 4 24.84 29.38 1.46
CA LYS A 4 23.66 29.40 2.36
C LYS A 4 23.30 27.96 2.76
N ARG A 5 23.59 27.60 4.02
CA ARG A 5 23.45 26.22 4.52
C ARG A 5 21.98 25.80 4.49
N GLN A 6 21.69 24.74 3.74
CA GLN A 6 20.33 24.35 3.40
C GLN A 6 19.60 23.75 4.62
N VAL A 7 18.44 24.34 4.98
CA VAL A 7 17.57 23.84 6.05
C VAL A 7 17.11 22.40 5.73
N PRO A 8 17.17 21.45 6.68
CA PRO A 8 16.78 20.06 6.45
C PRO A 8 15.35 19.91 5.95
N GLU A 9 15.13 19.01 4.99
CA GLU A 9 13.91 19.02 4.17
C GLU A 9 12.61 18.80 4.97
N VAL A 10 12.62 17.98 6.03
CA VAL A 10 11.46 17.82 6.94
C VAL A 10 11.07 19.16 7.56
N LEU A 11 12.07 19.89 8.08
CA LEU A 11 11.88 21.16 8.77
C LEU A 11 11.48 22.27 7.79
N TRP A 12 12.14 22.35 6.64
CA TRP A 12 11.82 23.32 5.59
C TRP A 12 10.38 23.17 5.07
N ARG A 13 9.88 21.93 4.92
CA ARG A 13 8.52 21.68 4.44
C ARG A 13 7.43 22.06 5.45
N LEU A 14 7.73 22.02 6.75
CA LEU A 14 6.78 22.30 7.82
C LEU A 14 6.85 23.75 8.32
N PHE A 15 8.06 24.30 8.46
CA PHE A 15 8.32 25.58 9.12
C PHE A 15 8.94 26.65 8.20
N ARG A 16 9.35 26.29 6.98
CA ARG A 16 9.94 27.21 5.99
C ARG A 16 11.10 28.02 6.60
N HIS A 17 11.07 29.35 6.46
CA HIS A 17 12.09 30.30 6.94
C HIS A 17 12.18 30.41 8.47
N ARG A 18 11.25 29.80 9.23
CA ARG A 18 11.27 29.80 10.71
C ARG A 18 12.18 28.73 11.30
N ALA A 19 12.60 27.74 10.51
CA ALA A 19 13.63 26.78 10.92
C ALA A 19 15.01 27.37 10.59
N ARG A 20 15.70 27.87 11.61
CA ARG A 20 17.05 28.48 11.53
C ARG A 20 18.05 27.65 12.33
N THR A 21 19.35 27.90 12.16
CA THR A 21 20.38 27.30 13.05
C THR A 21 20.30 27.91 14.45
N LEU A 22 20.74 27.18 15.47
CA LEU A 22 20.70 27.65 16.87
C LEU A 22 21.36 29.03 17.04
N ALA A 23 22.57 29.24 16.50
CA ALA A 23 23.22 30.55 16.52
C ALA A 23 22.39 31.67 15.83
N SER A 24 21.84 31.40 14.64
CA SER A 24 21.01 32.35 13.89
C SER A 24 19.66 32.64 14.56
N THR A 25 19.17 31.74 15.41
CA THR A 25 18.00 31.99 16.26
C THR A 25 18.38 32.89 17.43
N ILE A 26 19.47 32.60 18.15
CA ILE A 26 19.92 33.38 19.31
C ILE A 26 20.18 34.85 18.93
N VAL A 27 20.97 35.10 17.88
CA VAL A 27 21.25 36.48 17.38
C VAL A 27 19.99 37.18 16.84
N SER A 28 18.91 36.45 16.55
CA SER A 28 17.62 37.01 16.15
C SER A 28 16.60 37.12 17.30
N LEU A 29 16.95 36.69 18.51
CA LEU A 29 16.11 36.78 19.71
C LEU A 29 16.60 37.88 20.68
N VAL A 30 17.90 38.15 20.71
CA VAL A 30 18.48 39.25 21.48
C VAL A 30 18.46 40.52 20.61
N PRO A 31 17.69 41.56 20.97
CA PRO A 31 17.75 42.83 20.27
C PRO A 31 19.09 43.54 20.55
N PRO A 32 19.67 44.26 19.56
CA PRO A 32 20.85 45.08 19.80
C PRO A 32 20.49 46.24 20.73
N LEU A 33 21.24 46.41 21.81
CA LEU A 33 21.07 47.53 22.75
C LEU A 33 22.11 48.63 22.42
N PRO A 34 21.74 49.93 22.49
CA PRO A 34 22.71 51.01 22.46
C PRO A 34 23.77 50.81 23.56
N PRO A 35 25.07 51.05 23.31
CA PRO A 35 26.15 50.75 24.25
C PRO A 35 26.04 51.51 25.58
N SER A 36 25.33 52.64 25.61
CA SER A 36 24.99 53.42 26.81
C SER A 36 23.94 52.77 27.73
N SER A 37 23.26 51.70 27.30
CA SER A 37 22.12 51.09 28.02
C SER A 37 22.40 49.73 28.65
N CYS A 38 23.62 49.20 28.52
CA CYS A 38 24.05 47.94 29.13
C CYS A 38 24.93 48.20 30.36
N SER A 39 24.66 47.50 31.47
CA SER A 39 25.51 47.51 32.68
C SER A 39 26.89 46.83 32.50
N CYS A 40 27.26 46.49 31.27
CA CYS A 40 28.55 45.91 30.92
C CYS A 40 29.64 46.97 30.63
N SER A 41 29.24 48.20 30.28
CA SER A 41 30.15 49.33 30.01
C SER A 41 31.04 49.71 31.21
N SER A 42 30.60 49.44 32.44
CA SER A 42 31.36 49.65 33.68
C SER A 42 32.39 48.56 34.01
N THR A 43 32.51 47.51 33.19
CA THR A 43 33.39 46.35 33.46
C THR A 43 34.34 46.00 32.31
N GLY A 44 34.30 46.74 31.20
CA GLY A 44 35.05 46.44 29.98
C GLY A 44 34.65 45.14 29.26
N SER A 45 33.64 44.41 29.77
CA SER A 45 33.23 43.12 29.23
C SER A 45 32.25 43.28 28.06
N GLN A 46 32.60 42.77 26.88
CA GLN A 46 31.63 42.67 25.79
C GLN A 46 30.58 41.59 26.11
N CYS A 47 29.33 41.84 25.72
CA CYS A 47 28.25 40.86 25.82
C CYS A 47 27.40 40.83 24.53
N LEU A 48 26.65 39.74 24.36
CA LEU A 48 25.91 39.40 23.15
C LEU A 48 24.97 40.52 22.63
N SER A 49 24.35 41.31 23.50
CA SER A 49 23.46 42.43 23.11
C SER A 49 24.22 43.69 22.65
N CYS A 50 25.49 43.84 23.04
CA CYS A 50 26.33 45.00 22.70
C CYS A 50 27.30 44.72 21.54
N SER A 51 27.62 43.46 21.26
CA SER A 51 28.44 43.09 20.09
C SER A 51 27.78 43.42 18.74
N GLY A 52 26.46 43.67 18.68
CA GLY A 52 25.78 44.14 17.48
C GLY A 52 26.00 43.23 16.26
N SER A 53 26.65 43.74 15.22
CA SER A 53 27.05 42.96 14.03
C SER A 53 28.02 41.81 14.33
N GLU A 54 28.76 41.89 15.43
CA GLU A 54 29.73 40.88 15.91
C GLU A 54 29.13 39.85 16.87
N ALA A 55 27.81 39.86 17.10
CA ALA A 55 27.13 38.89 17.97
C ALA A 55 27.40 37.42 17.59
N MET A 56 27.73 37.14 16.31
CA MET A 56 28.12 35.80 15.85
C MET A 56 29.56 35.41 16.23
N SER A 57 30.51 36.36 16.26
CA SER A 57 31.89 36.14 16.72
C SER A 57 31.97 36.07 18.24
N PHE A 58 31.09 36.77 18.97
CA PHE A 58 30.92 36.56 20.41
C PHE A 58 30.43 35.14 20.73
N LEU A 59 29.46 34.64 19.97
CA LEU A 59 28.90 33.29 20.14
C LEU A 59 29.85 32.16 19.73
N VAL A 60 30.67 32.36 18.69
CA VAL A 60 31.59 31.36 18.12
C VAL A 60 33.00 31.94 18.01
N ARG A 61 33.90 31.45 18.86
CA ARG A 61 35.34 31.78 18.87
C ARG A 61 36.11 30.73 18.05
N LYS A 62 37.37 30.99 17.67
CA LYS A 62 38.16 30.04 16.84
C LYS A 62 38.62 28.83 17.66
N GLU A 63 38.75 29.02 18.96
CA GLU A 63 39.27 28.12 19.98
C GLU A 63 38.17 27.19 20.54
N ASP A 64 36.93 27.34 20.08
CA ASP A 64 35.76 26.62 20.60
C ASP A 64 35.79 25.11 20.29
N PRO A 65 35.41 24.24 21.24
CA PRO A 65 35.31 22.80 21.00
C PRO A 65 34.44 22.46 19.79
N GLN A 66 34.92 21.53 18.94
CA GLN A 66 34.23 21.20 17.68
C GLN A 66 32.77 20.77 17.88
N GLU A 67 32.44 20.10 18.99
CA GLU A 67 31.07 19.72 19.34
C GLU A 67 30.17 20.91 19.67
N TYR A 68 30.70 21.99 20.28
CA TYR A 68 29.97 23.25 20.49
C TYR A 68 29.73 23.99 19.17
N VAL A 69 30.75 24.11 18.33
CA VAL A 69 30.62 24.70 16.99
C VAL A 69 29.61 23.90 16.15
N LYS A 70 29.63 22.58 16.24
CA LYS A 70 28.69 21.64 15.60
C LYS A 70 27.27 21.76 16.16
N LEU A 71 27.08 21.93 17.47
CA LEU A 71 25.81 22.22 18.12
C LEU A 71 25.19 23.50 17.52
N LEU A 72 25.88 24.64 17.62
CA LEU A 72 25.41 25.93 17.12
C LEU A 72 25.07 25.95 15.62
N ASN A 73 25.82 25.20 14.80
CA ASN A 73 25.72 25.24 13.35
C ASN A 73 24.87 24.12 12.71
N LYS A 74 24.61 23.00 13.41
CA LYS A 74 23.85 21.84 12.87
C LYS A 74 22.59 21.50 13.67
N CYS A 75 22.40 22.09 14.85
CA CYS A 75 21.09 22.15 15.51
C CYS A 75 20.19 23.16 14.81
N PHE A 76 18.92 22.80 14.63
CA PHE A 76 17.90 23.68 14.06
C PHE A 76 16.83 23.98 15.09
N VAL A 77 16.34 25.23 15.10
CA VAL A 77 15.38 25.74 16.08
C VAL A 77 14.23 26.42 15.36
N VAL A 78 13.02 26.28 15.91
CA VAL A 78 11.80 26.97 15.47
C VAL A 78 11.15 27.64 16.66
N VAL A 79 11.08 28.97 16.66
CA VAL A 79 10.35 29.73 17.69
C VAL A 79 8.84 29.57 17.48
N SER A 80 8.07 29.43 18.57
CA SER A 80 6.60 29.34 18.53
C SER A 80 5.95 30.59 17.92
N GLU A 81 4.73 30.45 17.37
CA GLU A 81 3.92 31.61 16.94
C GLU A 81 3.43 32.43 18.14
N ASN A 82 3.24 31.76 19.29
CA ASN A 82 2.74 32.36 20.53
C ASN A 82 3.90 32.57 21.53
N ALA A 83 5.13 32.75 21.06
CA ALA A 83 6.25 33.09 21.93
C ALA A 83 6.20 34.60 22.28
N PRO A 84 6.34 34.99 23.55
CA PRO A 84 6.47 36.41 23.89
C PRO A 84 7.79 36.97 23.34
N PRO A 85 7.93 38.30 23.18
CA PRO A 85 9.24 38.91 22.98
C PRO A 85 10.14 38.65 24.21
N LEU A 86 11.46 38.59 24.00
CA LEU A 86 12.42 38.51 25.09
C LEU A 86 12.49 39.89 25.77
N SER A 87 11.91 40.02 26.97
CA SER A 87 11.65 41.32 27.61
C SER A 87 12.87 41.99 28.24
N ARG A 88 13.85 41.21 28.68
CA ARG A 88 15.17 41.66 29.17
C ARG A 88 16.23 40.62 28.80
N PHE A 89 17.47 41.06 28.61
CA PHE A 89 18.64 40.20 28.44
C PHE A 89 19.60 40.44 29.61
N GLN A 90 19.98 39.38 30.32
CA GLN A 90 21.05 39.42 31.33
C GLN A 90 22.14 38.43 30.93
N SER A 91 23.38 38.88 30.85
CA SER A 91 24.56 38.06 30.49
C SER A 91 25.03 37.11 31.59
N HIS A 92 24.49 37.24 32.80
CA HIS A 92 24.89 36.44 33.95
C HIS A 92 24.25 35.05 33.90
N SER A 93 25.05 33.99 33.98
CA SER A 93 24.56 32.65 34.29
C SER A 93 24.80 32.37 35.77
N ARG A 94 23.71 32.29 36.55
CA ARG A 94 23.73 32.15 38.02
C ARG A 94 23.47 30.70 38.46
N TRP A 95 22.95 29.87 37.58
CA TRP A 95 22.56 28.50 37.87
C TRP A 95 23.28 27.49 36.96
N PRO A 96 23.64 26.29 37.44
CA PRO A 96 24.12 25.23 36.57
C PRO A 96 23.08 24.86 35.50
N GLN A 97 23.53 24.62 34.27
CA GLN A 97 22.67 24.28 33.11
C GLN A 97 21.65 23.18 33.42
N SER A 98 22.05 22.15 34.18
CA SER A 98 21.16 21.06 34.62
C SER A 98 19.99 21.57 35.47
N GLN A 99 20.24 22.50 36.39
CA GLN A 99 19.21 23.10 37.24
C GLN A 99 18.29 24.04 36.45
N ILE A 100 18.82 24.75 35.45
CA ILE A 100 18.02 25.57 34.52
C ILE A 100 17.04 24.68 33.74
N VAL A 101 17.53 23.55 33.19
CA VAL A 101 16.70 22.58 32.45
C VAL A 101 15.64 21.95 33.37
N GLN A 102 16.03 21.46 34.55
CA GLN A 102 15.12 20.88 35.55
C GLN A 102 14.00 21.85 35.96
N ARG A 103 14.36 23.07 36.39
CA ARG A 103 13.39 24.09 36.80
C ARG A 103 12.47 24.52 35.66
N THR A 104 13.00 24.64 34.44
CA THR A 104 12.17 24.97 33.26
C THR A 104 11.13 23.88 32.99
N ILE A 105 11.51 22.60 33.10
CA ILE A 105 10.57 21.48 32.98
C ILE A 105 9.52 21.52 34.10
N GLU A 106 9.93 21.71 35.36
CA GLU A 106 9.02 21.76 36.52
C GLU A 106 8.00 22.90 36.41
N ILE A 107 8.44 24.11 36.04
CA ILE A 107 7.57 25.26 35.75
C ILE A 107 6.57 24.91 34.65
N MET A 108 7.02 24.34 33.52
CA MET A 108 6.14 23.99 32.40
C MET A 108 5.14 22.87 32.72
N MET A 109 5.48 21.95 33.64
CA MET A 109 4.55 20.93 34.13
C MET A 109 3.53 21.49 35.14
N HIS A 110 3.87 22.55 35.87
CA HIS A 110 2.95 23.27 36.75
C HIS A 110 1.97 24.14 35.94
N GLU A 111 2.48 24.93 34.99
CA GLU A 111 1.66 25.75 34.07
C GLU A 111 0.74 24.91 33.18
N GLN A 112 1.16 23.69 32.80
CA GLN A 112 0.39 22.79 31.96
C GLN A 112 0.46 21.35 32.48
N PHE A 113 -0.55 20.95 33.25
CA PHE A 113 -0.70 19.60 33.83
C PHE A 113 -0.64 18.45 32.79
N ASN A 114 -0.91 18.74 31.51
CA ASN A 114 -0.65 17.85 30.38
C ASN A 114 0.18 18.58 29.29
N SER A 115 1.36 19.09 29.67
CA SER A 115 2.32 19.73 28.76
C SER A 115 2.55 18.88 27.51
N ILE A 116 2.33 19.49 26.35
CA ILE A 116 2.51 18.83 25.05
C ILE A 116 3.99 18.81 24.64
N ASN A 117 4.84 19.64 25.26
CA ASN A 117 6.24 19.85 24.88
C ASN A 117 7.10 18.58 25.12
N VAL A 118 7.95 18.23 24.14
CA VAL A 118 8.86 17.07 24.19
C VAL A 118 9.85 17.11 25.35
N ILE A 119 10.22 18.29 25.88
CA ILE A 119 11.18 18.39 26.98
C ILE A 119 10.64 17.84 28.30
N CYS A 120 9.34 17.98 28.55
CA CYS A 120 8.68 17.45 29.74
C CYS A 120 8.47 15.92 29.67
N LYS A 121 8.84 15.28 28.55
CA LYS A 121 8.51 13.89 28.27
C LYS A 121 9.55 12.93 28.81
N ALA A 122 9.09 11.99 29.65
CA ALA A 122 9.93 11.11 30.45
C ALA A 122 10.90 11.86 31.40
N TYR A 123 10.48 13.02 31.93
CA TYR A 123 11.11 13.62 33.11
C TYR A 123 10.62 12.92 34.37
N ASP A 124 11.53 12.30 35.11
CA ASP A 124 11.25 11.78 36.44
C ASP A 124 11.25 12.94 37.44
N LYS A 125 10.12 13.17 38.11
CA LYS A 125 9.98 14.22 39.14
C LYS A 125 10.69 13.88 40.45
N ILE A 126 10.90 12.61 40.76
CA ILE A 126 11.54 12.14 42.00
C ILE A 126 13.05 12.28 41.84
N ASN A 127 13.60 11.70 40.78
CA ASN A 127 15.04 11.72 40.50
C ASN A 127 15.52 12.99 39.75
N ARG A 128 14.60 13.90 39.37
CA ARG A 128 14.86 15.12 38.56
C ARG A 128 15.67 14.87 37.28
N ALA A 129 15.50 13.70 36.68
CA ALA A 129 16.36 13.17 35.63
C ALA A 129 15.59 12.83 34.35
N SER A 130 16.27 12.93 33.21
CA SER A 130 15.90 12.24 31.97
C SER A 130 17.07 12.22 30.98
N PRO A 131 17.06 11.34 29.97
CA PRO A 131 18.02 11.38 28.86
C PRO A 131 17.96 12.66 28.00
N ILE A 132 16.95 13.51 28.19
CA ILE A 132 16.89 14.86 27.60
C ILE A 132 17.55 15.88 28.53
N VAL A 133 17.39 15.76 29.86
CA VAL A 133 18.11 16.58 30.84
C VAL A 133 19.62 16.38 30.70
N GLU A 134 20.10 15.13 30.68
CA GLU A 134 21.51 14.77 30.46
C GLU A 134 22.06 15.38 29.16
N LEU A 135 21.36 15.16 28.04
CA LEU A 135 21.76 15.65 26.72
C LEU A 135 21.84 17.19 26.67
N LEU A 136 20.90 17.88 27.31
CA LEU A 136 20.86 19.34 27.45
C LEU A 136 21.79 19.88 28.56
N SER A 137 22.45 19.01 29.33
CA SER A 137 23.44 19.36 30.37
C SER A 137 24.88 18.98 29.99
N SER A 138 25.11 18.54 28.75
CA SER A 138 26.47 18.28 28.23
C SER A 138 27.30 19.58 28.14
N SER A 139 28.63 19.46 28.15
CA SER A 139 29.57 20.59 28.18
C SER A 139 29.32 21.66 27.11
N ALA A 140 28.87 21.27 25.91
CA ALA A 140 28.49 22.19 24.85
C ALA A 140 27.24 23.04 25.18
N TRP A 141 26.28 22.51 25.95
CA TRP A 141 25.14 23.30 26.43
C TRP A 141 25.51 24.15 27.66
N CYS A 142 26.39 23.68 28.54
CA CYS A 142 26.93 24.50 29.64
C CYS A 142 27.68 25.74 29.11
N LEU A 143 28.56 25.55 28.12
CA LEU A 143 29.27 26.64 27.44
C LEU A 143 28.30 27.59 26.70
N LEU A 144 27.16 27.08 26.23
CA LEU A 144 26.11 27.94 25.66
C LEU A 144 25.45 28.81 26.73
N SER A 145 25.04 28.22 27.87
CA SER A 145 24.41 28.94 28.99
C SER A 145 25.30 30.09 29.48
N GLN A 146 26.60 29.81 29.66
CA GLN A 146 27.62 30.80 30.05
C GLN A 146 27.76 31.99 29.09
N ARG A 147 27.31 31.87 27.82
CA ARG A 147 27.39 32.94 26.81
C ARG A 147 26.05 33.64 26.53
N VAL A 148 24.92 32.97 26.79
CA VAL A 148 23.58 33.54 26.52
C VAL A 148 22.82 33.97 27.77
N GLY A 149 23.28 33.58 28.96
CA GLY A 149 22.60 33.85 30.23
C GLY A 149 21.37 32.97 30.44
N ASP A 150 20.93 32.90 31.71
CA ASP A 150 19.89 31.97 32.13
C ASP A 150 18.53 32.29 31.45
N ASP A 151 18.19 33.58 31.30
CA ASP A 151 16.93 34.04 30.69
C ASP A 151 16.76 33.52 29.25
N VAL A 152 17.81 33.58 28.43
CA VAL A 152 17.77 33.10 27.03
C VAL A 152 17.70 31.58 26.99
N MET A 153 18.37 30.88 27.92
CA MET A 153 18.29 29.42 28.01
C MET A 153 16.86 28.97 28.37
N VAL A 154 16.24 29.55 29.40
CA VAL A 154 14.84 29.29 29.77
C VAL A 154 13.91 29.59 28.59
N TYR A 155 14.10 30.71 27.89
CA TYR A 155 13.32 31.08 26.71
C TYR A 155 13.42 30.03 25.59
N LEU A 156 14.64 29.59 25.26
CA LEU A 156 14.89 28.58 24.23
C LEU A 156 14.19 27.25 24.54
N LEU A 157 14.28 26.78 25.79
CA LEU A 157 13.70 25.52 26.23
C LEU A 157 12.16 25.57 26.27
N LYS A 158 11.59 26.69 26.74
CA LYS A 158 10.14 26.87 26.92
C LYS A 158 9.39 27.17 25.62
N TYR A 159 9.89 28.11 24.82
CA TYR A 159 9.14 28.70 23.69
C TYR A 159 9.59 28.25 22.30
N THR A 160 10.59 27.38 22.17
CA THR A 160 11.09 26.91 20.86
C THR A 160 11.03 25.39 20.71
N SER A 161 11.04 24.93 19.45
CA SER A 161 11.20 23.52 19.08
C SER A 161 12.62 23.28 18.58
N ILE A 162 13.42 22.58 19.37
CA ILE A 162 14.85 22.32 19.13
C ILE A 162 15.03 20.92 18.52
N PHE A 163 15.80 20.86 17.42
CA PHE A 163 16.11 19.66 16.66
C PHE A 163 17.63 19.46 16.60
N LEU A 164 18.14 18.52 17.41
CA LEU A 164 19.56 18.20 17.54
C LEU A 164 20.03 17.20 16.47
N PRO A 165 21.25 17.32 15.91
CA PRO A 165 21.80 16.38 14.94
C PRO A 165 22.34 15.11 15.64
N VAL A 166 21.83 13.94 15.27
CA VAL A 166 22.30 12.65 15.81
C VAL A 166 23.31 11.98 14.87
N SER A 167 23.06 12.04 13.56
CA SER A 167 24.00 11.59 12.53
C SER A 167 23.81 12.40 11.25
N SER A 168 24.61 12.13 10.21
CA SER A 168 24.34 12.66 8.87
C SER A 168 22.88 12.41 8.48
N LYS A 169 22.14 13.49 8.21
CA LYS A 169 20.71 13.51 7.84
C LYS A 169 19.71 12.95 8.88
N LYS A 170 20.12 12.72 10.14
CA LYS A 170 19.21 12.34 11.23
C LYS A 170 19.19 13.41 12.33
N HIS A 171 18.01 13.88 12.69
CA HIS A 171 17.80 14.82 13.80
C HIS A 171 16.83 14.24 14.84
N GLN A 172 16.99 14.63 16.10
CA GLN A 172 16.09 14.29 17.20
C GLN A 172 15.43 15.58 17.71
N GLN A 173 14.10 15.58 17.86
CA GLN A 173 13.40 16.64 18.56
C GLN A 173 13.61 16.47 20.07
N VAL A 174 14.00 17.54 20.77
CA VAL A 174 14.17 17.56 22.23
C VAL A 174 13.26 18.54 22.94
N THR A 175 12.78 19.60 22.27
CA THR A 175 11.80 20.55 22.82
C THR A 175 10.69 20.88 21.83
N GLY A 176 9.66 21.57 22.31
CA GLY A 176 8.48 22.02 21.55
C GLY A 176 7.45 20.91 21.31
N PRO A 177 6.30 21.23 20.69
CA PRO A 177 5.26 20.25 20.41
C PRO A 177 5.71 19.17 19.40
N PRO A 178 5.36 17.88 19.58
CA PRO A 178 5.73 16.79 18.68
C PRO A 178 5.47 17.07 17.20
N ILE A 179 6.52 17.07 16.39
CA ILE A 179 6.45 17.29 14.93
C ILE A 179 5.62 16.18 14.23
N SER A 180 5.55 14.98 14.83
CA SER A 180 4.64 13.89 14.46
C SER A 180 3.16 14.32 14.49
N ASP A 181 2.75 15.02 15.54
CA ASP A 181 1.35 15.45 15.71
C ASP A 181 0.99 16.63 14.81
N LEU A 182 1.95 17.49 14.47
CA LEU A 182 1.79 18.50 13.43
C LEU A 182 1.55 17.85 12.06
N CYS A 183 2.32 16.82 11.68
CA CYS A 183 2.07 16.04 10.46
C CYS A 183 0.68 15.36 10.45
N LEU A 184 0.26 14.80 11.59
CA LEU A 184 -1.06 14.16 11.73
C LEU A 184 -2.22 15.18 11.72
N LYS A 185 -2.02 16.40 12.23
CA LYS A 185 -3.00 17.50 12.13
C LYS A 185 -3.12 18.00 10.68
N GLN A 186 -2.01 18.17 9.97
CA GLN A 186 -2.03 18.59 8.56
C GLN A 186 -2.69 17.56 7.63
N SER A 187 -2.45 16.26 7.82
CA SER A 187 -3.12 15.23 7.01
C SER A 187 -4.64 15.17 7.27
N LYS A 188 -5.07 15.40 8.51
CA LYS A 188 -6.50 15.54 8.87
C LYS A 188 -7.13 16.80 8.27
N LYS A 189 -6.48 17.98 8.35
CA LYS A 189 -6.96 19.23 7.74
C LYS A 189 -7.20 19.08 6.23
N ARG A 190 -6.23 18.54 5.48
CA ARG A 190 -6.38 18.23 4.05
C ARG A 190 -7.52 17.25 3.73
N THR A 191 -7.96 16.44 4.70
CA THR A 191 -9.08 15.51 4.57
C THR A 191 -10.43 16.15 4.94
N LEU A 192 -10.44 17.33 5.58
CA LEU A 192 -11.63 18.09 6.00
C LEU A 192 -11.91 19.29 5.08
N GLU A 193 -10.87 20.02 4.67
CA GLU A 193 -10.97 21.13 3.71
C GLU A 193 -11.51 20.64 2.36
N SER A 194 -11.10 19.43 1.94
CA SER A 194 -11.62 18.69 0.78
C SER A 194 -13.06 18.15 0.93
N GLN A 195 -13.73 18.42 2.06
CA GLN A 195 -15.15 18.13 2.29
C GLN A 195 -16.00 19.40 2.49
N HIS A 196 -15.41 20.60 2.67
CA HIS A 196 -16.14 21.85 2.92
C HIS A 196 -16.04 22.91 1.81
N GLN A 197 -15.05 22.86 0.91
CA GLN A 197 -14.98 23.80 -0.23
C GLN A 197 -15.96 23.43 -1.38
N HIS A 198 -17.27 23.53 -1.17
CA HIS A 198 -18.26 23.36 -2.26
C HIS A 198 -19.62 24.08 -2.13
N THR A 199 -19.73 25.23 -1.42
CA THR A 199 -20.94 26.10 -1.46
C THR A 199 -20.64 27.60 -1.27
N SER A 200 -20.33 28.30 -2.36
CA SER A 200 -20.63 29.72 -2.62
C SER A 200 -20.21 30.04 -4.08
N LEU A 201 -20.92 30.93 -4.79
CA LEU A 201 -20.69 31.15 -6.23
C LEU A 201 -21.30 32.48 -6.74
N ASP A 202 -20.46 33.50 -6.93
CA ASP A 202 -20.53 34.50 -8.02
C ASP A 202 -19.13 35.17 -8.13
N LYS A 203 -18.48 35.13 -9.31
CA LYS A 203 -18.44 36.11 -10.41
C LYS A 203 -17.76 37.46 -10.07
N CYS A 204 -16.87 38.03 -10.87
CA CYS A 204 -15.93 37.47 -11.86
C CYS A 204 -14.83 38.51 -12.18
N GLY A 205 -13.54 38.15 -12.11
CA GLY A 205 -12.42 39.04 -12.49
C GLY A 205 -11.11 38.28 -12.63
N SER A 206 -10.42 38.40 -13.77
CA SER A 206 -9.45 37.38 -14.21
C SER A 206 -7.97 37.71 -14.05
N LYS A 207 -7.20 36.86 -13.34
CA LYS A 207 -5.77 36.59 -13.60
C LYS A 207 -5.41 35.14 -13.21
N LYS A 208 -4.51 34.50 -13.97
CA LYS A 208 -4.35 33.02 -14.01
C LYS A 208 -3.35 32.48 -12.97
N LYS A 209 -3.76 31.54 -12.10
CA LYS A 209 -2.87 30.56 -11.42
C LYS A 209 -3.61 29.23 -11.18
N ARG A 210 -2.87 28.10 -11.09
CA ARG A 210 -3.42 26.74 -11.22
C ARG A 210 -3.55 26.02 -9.86
N ALA A 211 -4.76 25.62 -9.49
CA ALA A 211 -5.01 24.73 -8.35
C ALA A 211 -4.81 23.24 -8.70
N LEU A 212 -4.53 22.41 -7.69
CA LEU A 212 -4.29 20.97 -7.81
C LEU A 212 -5.31 20.21 -6.93
N VAL A 213 -6.02 19.24 -7.49
CA VAL A 213 -7.06 18.47 -6.76
C VAL A 213 -6.60 17.02 -6.58
N ASP A 214 -6.44 16.62 -5.32
CA ASP A 214 -6.30 15.22 -4.88
C ASP A 214 -7.45 14.90 -3.92
N ASN A 215 -8.03 13.70 -4.00
CA ASN A 215 -9.05 13.28 -3.04
C ASN A 215 -8.95 11.77 -2.70
N VAL A 216 -8.47 11.52 -1.46
CA VAL A 216 -8.61 10.34 -0.59
C VAL A 216 -8.65 8.92 -1.21
N ASN A 217 -7.63 8.10 -0.88
CA ASN A 217 -7.75 6.64 -0.81
C ASN A 217 -7.74 6.17 0.66
N PRO A 218 -8.35 5.01 1.00
CA PRO A 218 -8.29 4.41 2.33
C PRO A 218 -7.12 3.42 2.51
N VAL A 219 -6.94 2.96 3.76
CA VAL A 219 -6.07 1.87 4.25
C VAL A 219 -4.60 2.27 4.57
N LEU A 220 -4.21 2.00 5.81
CA LEU A 220 -2.85 2.14 6.38
C LEU A 220 -2.04 0.84 6.24
N GLU A 221 -0.73 0.93 6.49
CA GLU A 221 0.20 -0.21 6.64
C GLU A 221 0.30 -1.17 5.43
N ILE A 222 0.74 -0.63 4.28
CA ILE A 222 1.52 -1.41 3.29
C ILE A 222 2.88 -0.73 3.07
N GLN A 223 3.94 -1.46 3.42
CA GLN A 223 5.33 -1.09 3.30
C GLN A 223 5.75 -0.99 1.80
N LYS A 224 6.08 0.20 1.32
CA LYS A 224 6.60 0.44 -0.06
C LYS A 224 7.31 1.79 -0.19
N CYS A 225 8.54 1.86 0.33
CA CYS A 225 9.39 3.06 0.30
C CYS A 225 9.53 3.62 -1.12
N SER A 226 9.38 4.93 -1.32
CA SER A 226 9.46 5.58 -2.64
C SER A 226 10.29 6.86 -2.56
N ASN A 227 11.60 6.72 -2.81
CA ASN A 227 12.54 7.83 -2.77
C ASN A 227 12.81 8.26 -4.22
N SER A 228 12.16 9.33 -4.64
CA SER A 228 12.76 10.27 -5.59
C SER A 228 13.21 11.51 -4.82
N SER A 229 14.23 12.18 -5.36
CA SER A 229 14.37 13.63 -5.31
C SER A 229 15.34 14.01 -6.43
N SER A 230 15.15 15.19 -7.01
CA SER A 230 16.05 15.73 -8.03
C SER A 230 16.03 17.24 -7.94
N VAL A 231 17.17 17.81 -7.59
CA VAL A 231 17.53 19.21 -7.76
C VAL A 231 18.86 19.19 -8.47
N ASP A 232 19.03 20.10 -9.42
CA ASP A 232 20.22 20.24 -10.25
C ASP A 232 21.16 21.27 -9.59
N ASP A 233 22.47 21.01 -9.56
CA ASP A 233 23.47 21.95 -9.03
C ASP A 233 23.92 22.92 -10.14
N PRO A 234 24.09 24.23 -9.86
CA PRO A 234 24.67 25.18 -10.79
C PRO A 234 26.21 25.11 -10.80
N SER A 235 26.78 25.17 -12.00
CA SER A 235 28.22 25.32 -12.21
C SER A 235 28.66 26.79 -12.10
N THR A 236 29.78 27.04 -11.42
CA THR A 236 30.56 28.28 -11.53
C THR A 236 32.05 27.92 -11.51
N SER A 237 32.73 28.19 -12.61
CA SER A 237 34.19 28.09 -12.79
C SER A 237 34.92 29.33 -12.26
N LEU A 238 36.25 29.23 -12.17
CA LEU A 238 37.22 30.32 -12.12
C LEU A 238 38.60 29.70 -12.43
N ASP A 239 39.03 29.77 -13.70
CA ASP A 239 40.12 30.64 -14.20
C ASP A 239 41.34 30.84 -13.26
N HIS A 240 42.61 30.87 -13.72
CA HIS A 240 43.15 30.94 -15.09
C HIS A 240 44.66 30.55 -15.14
N VAL A 241 45.28 30.69 -16.33
CA VAL A 241 46.74 30.68 -16.66
C VAL A 241 47.42 29.28 -16.75
N GLY A 242 48.15 28.93 -17.82
CA GLY A 242 48.35 29.66 -19.10
C GLY A 242 49.33 28.97 -20.08
N SER A 243 49.61 29.65 -21.20
CA SER A 243 50.67 29.40 -22.20
C SER A 243 50.55 28.21 -23.19
N ASN A 244 49.94 28.53 -24.35
CA ASN A 244 50.50 28.42 -25.71
C ASN A 244 51.42 27.23 -26.11
N VAL A 245 51.12 26.60 -27.25
CA VAL A 245 51.75 26.92 -28.56
C VAL A 245 50.90 26.33 -29.72
N ARG A 246 51.16 26.81 -30.95
CA ARG A 246 50.52 26.44 -32.25
C ARG A 246 50.82 24.95 -32.59
N SER A 247 50.14 24.26 -33.51
CA SER A 247 49.76 24.72 -34.87
C SER A 247 48.73 23.81 -35.59
N SER A 248 48.35 24.26 -36.80
CA SER A 248 47.74 23.58 -37.97
C SER A 248 47.57 22.03 -37.94
N SER A 249 46.54 21.46 -38.56
CA SER A 249 45.95 21.87 -39.85
C SER A 249 44.43 21.64 -39.97
N SER A 250 43.85 22.12 -41.07
CA SER A 250 42.40 22.11 -41.37
C SER A 250 42.16 21.61 -42.83
N PRO A 251 41.03 21.83 -43.54
CA PRO A 251 40.17 20.69 -43.92
C PRO A 251 39.89 20.58 -45.43
N ARG A 252 39.06 19.60 -45.81
CA ARG A 252 38.07 19.66 -46.91
C ARG A 252 36.98 18.59 -46.65
N SER A 253 35.66 18.87 -46.56
CA SER A 253 34.71 19.54 -47.49
C SER A 253 34.47 18.70 -48.75
N PHE A 254 33.25 18.36 -49.17
CA PHE A 254 32.12 19.22 -49.62
C PHE A 254 30.91 18.30 -50.02
N SER A 255 29.66 18.71 -50.34
CA SER A 255 28.89 19.98 -50.25
C SER A 255 27.39 19.80 -50.67
N ARG A 256 26.58 20.88 -50.56
CA ARG A 256 25.40 21.25 -51.41
C ARG A 256 24.09 20.41 -51.22
N LEU A 257 22.86 20.90 -51.52
CA LEU A 257 22.38 22.18 -52.10
C LEU A 257 20.95 22.60 -51.59
N HIS A 258 20.45 23.75 -52.08
CA HIS A 258 19.30 24.62 -51.74
C HIS A 258 17.86 24.06 -51.48
N GLY A 259 17.01 24.94 -50.90
CA GLY A 259 15.53 24.95 -51.01
C GLY A 259 14.88 26.20 -50.37
N ASN A 260 14.16 27.05 -51.14
CA ASN A 260 13.77 28.44 -50.75
C ASN A 260 12.28 28.67 -50.40
N LYS A 261 12.02 29.67 -49.51
CA LYS A 261 11.00 30.79 -49.53
C LYS A 261 10.63 31.22 -48.08
N ARG A 262 10.87 32.49 -47.64
CA ARG A 262 10.04 33.73 -47.74
C ARG A 262 8.61 33.58 -47.15
N SER A 263 8.02 34.52 -46.38
CA SER A 263 8.22 35.99 -46.13
C SER A 263 8.19 36.33 -44.59
N GLN A 264 8.75 37.42 -44.04
CA GLN A 264 8.34 38.87 -44.03
C GLN A 264 6.88 39.11 -43.57
N ALA A 265 6.53 40.07 -42.69
CA ALA A 265 7.27 41.06 -41.86
C ALA A 265 6.53 41.23 -40.48
N SER A 266 6.51 42.31 -39.66
CA SER A 266 7.03 43.70 -39.67
C SER A 266 7.02 44.31 -38.24
N SER A 267 7.53 45.55 -38.07
CA SER A 267 7.49 46.45 -36.89
C SER A 267 6.29 47.45 -36.96
N SER A 268 6.04 48.50 -36.13
CA SER A 268 6.83 49.26 -35.13
C SER A 268 5.96 50.21 -34.23
N GLU A 269 6.59 50.95 -33.27
CA GLU A 269 6.21 52.33 -32.76
C GLU A 269 4.86 52.60 -31.99
N VAL A 270 4.63 53.62 -31.12
CA VAL A 270 5.45 54.71 -30.47
C VAL A 270 4.88 55.23 -29.09
N ALA A 271 5.49 56.28 -28.51
CA ALA A 271 5.24 57.08 -27.26
C ALA A 271 3.75 57.47 -26.91
N ILE A 272 3.30 57.75 -25.66
CA ILE A 272 3.71 58.72 -24.58
C ILE A 272 3.49 60.20 -25.02
N PRO A 273 2.98 61.22 -24.23
CA PRO A 273 2.97 61.43 -22.74
C PRO A 273 1.68 62.09 -22.10
N ILE A 274 1.82 62.58 -20.83
CA ILE A 274 1.26 63.84 -20.20
C ILE A 274 0.26 63.74 -18.99
N SER A 275 0.77 64.21 -17.82
CA SER A 275 0.16 64.93 -16.66
C SER A 275 -1.02 64.37 -15.82
N GLY A 276 -1.14 64.83 -14.55
CA GLY A 276 -2.31 64.60 -13.68
C GLY A 276 -2.09 64.59 -12.14
N THR A 277 -1.67 65.73 -11.56
CA THR A 277 -1.75 66.18 -10.14
C THR A 277 -2.80 65.50 -9.20
N VAL A 278 -2.46 65.05 -7.95
CA VAL A 278 -2.47 65.78 -6.63
C VAL A 278 -3.93 66.00 -6.08
N THR A 279 -4.33 65.89 -4.79
CA THR A 279 -3.75 66.19 -3.43
C THR A 279 -4.40 65.36 -2.28
N ASN A 280 -3.79 65.37 -1.06
CA ASN A 280 -4.37 65.31 0.32
C ASN A 280 -5.19 64.07 0.81
N ASN A 281 -4.95 63.46 2.00
CA ASN A 281 -5.15 63.83 3.44
C ASN A 281 -6.61 63.58 3.94
N THR A 282 -6.93 63.27 5.22
CA THR A 282 -6.21 63.44 6.52
C THR A 282 -6.55 62.31 7.55
N GLU A 283 -6.33 62.55 8.87
CA GLU A 283 -6.52 61.74 10.10
C GLU A 283 -7.85 60.95 10.24
N GLY A 284 -8.09 59.96 11.14
CA GLY A 284 -7.74 59.79 12.58
C GLY A 284 -8.97 60.17 13.46
N ASP A 285 -9.24 59.69 14.67
CA ASP A 285 -8.69 58.63 15.56
C ASP A 285 -9.75 58.34 16.69
N LEU A 286 -9.46 57.47 17.69
CA LEU A 286 -10.15 57.32 19.00
C LEU A 286 -11.57 56.64 19.01
N ASN A 287 -11.78 55.52 19.73
CA ASN A 287 -12.27 55.37 21.13
C ASN A 287 -13.81 55.09 21.23
N GLU A 288 -14.39 54.42 22.24
CA GLU A 288 -13.85 53.67 23.41
C GLU A 288 -14.81 52.56 23.92
N LYS A 289 -14.36 51.80 24.94
CA LYS A 289 -15.04 51.16 26.11
C LYS A 289 -16.59 51.19 26.23
N LEU A 290 -17.26 50.32 27.01
CA LEU A 290 -17.02 49.05 27.73
C LEU A 290 -18.38 48.60 28.30
N GLN A 291 -18.61 47.28 28.45
CA GLN A 291 -19.17 46.73 29.70
C GLN A 291 -19.05 45.19 29.74
N GLU A 292 -18.86 44.65 30.94
CA GLU A 292 -18.71 43.22 31.23
C GLU A 292 -19.83 42.73 32.17
N SER A 293 -19.66 41.52 32.73
CA SER A 293 -20.52 40.84 33.72
C SER A 293 -21.78 40.15 33.15
N SER A 294 -22.20 38.98 33.63
CA SER A 294 -21.51 37.99 34.48
C SER A 294 -21.96 36.55 34.18
N ASN A 295 -21.40 35.57 34.89
CA ASN A 295 -21.54 34.13 34.61
C ASN A 295 -22.82 33.52 35.18
N HIS A 296 -23.32 32.43 34.58
CA HIS A 296 -23.53 31.18 35.34
C HIS A 296 -23.63 29.89 34.48
N THR A 297 -22.70 28.97 34.74
CA THR A 297 -22.76 27.49 34.71
C THR A 297 -23.38 26.66 33.54
N ALA A 298 -22.51 25.81 32.97
CA ALA A 298 -22.73 24.41 32.59
C ALA A 298 -23.51 23.99 31.31
N ALA A 299 -22.75 23.70 30.24
CA ALA A 299 -23.00 22.53 29.36
C ALA A 299 -21.72 22.02 28.65
N LYS A 300 -21.42 20.71 28.76
CA LYS A 300 -20.27 20.08 28.06
C LYS A 300 -20.62 19.77 26.58
N PHE A 301 -20.28 20.65 25.64
CA PHE A 301 -20.47 20.36 24.22
C PHE A 301 -19.47 19.32 23.67
N GLY A 302 -19.91 18.06 23.67
CA GLY A 302 -19.13 16.91 23.24
C GLY A 302 -18.79 16.89 21.75
N LYS A 303 -17.60 16.35 21.44
CA LYS A 303 -17.10 16.12 20.07
C LYS A 303 -18.11 15.30 19.26
N ARG A 304 -18.72 15.88 18.20
CA ARG A 304 -19.65 15.18 17.30
C ARG A 304 -18.98 13.95 16.66
N SER A 305 -19.31 12.77 17.17
CA SER A 305 -18.81 11.49 16.64
C SER A 305 -19.51 11.12 15.33
N ARG A 306 -18.80 10.43 14.42
CA ARG A 306 -19.34 10.06 13.10
C ARG A 306 -20.08 8.71 13.21
N PRO A 307 -21.42 8.64 13.03
CA PRO A 307 -22.18 7.43 13.33
C PRO A 307 -21.78 6.21 12.50
N PHE A 308 -21.75 5.04 13.13
CA PHE A 308 -21.45 3.76 12.48
C PHE A 308 -22.50 3.37 11.43
N SER A 309 -22.16 2.43 10.54
CA SER A 309 -23.03 2.05 9.41
C SER A 309 -24.39 1.48 9.82
N TRP A 310 -24.52 0.92 11.03
CA TRP A 310 -25.80 0.44 11.57
C TRP A 310 -26.68 1.59 12.10
N GLN A 311 -26.10 2.62 12.72
CA GLN A 311 -26.84 3.83 13.09
C GLN A 311 -27.39 4.54 11.84
N ARG A 312 -26.59 4.63 10.76
CA ARG A 312 -27.07 5.14 9.46
C ARG A 312 -28.18 4.29 8.84
N ARG A 313 -28.24 2.98 9.12
CA ARG A 313 -29.38 2.11 8.76
C ARG A 313 -30.60 2.31 9.67
N ARG A 314 -30.43 2.74 10.91
CA ARG A 314 -31.55 3.05 11.84
C ARG A 314 -32.20 4.39 11.50
N ASN A 315 -31.42 5.42 11.16
CA ASN A 315 -31.98 6.71 10.72
C ASN A 315 -32.73 6.60 9.38
N ARG A 316 -32.25 5.76 8.44
CA ARG A 316 -33.00 5.33 7.24
C ARG A 316 -34.24 4.46 7.51
N ARG A 317 -34.58 4.18 8.78
CA ARG A 317 -35.87 3.59 9.20
C ARG A 317 -36.75 4.56 10.01
N ARG A 318 -36.21 5.69 10.50
CA ARG A 318 -37.00 6.74 11.16
C ARG A 318 -37.66 7.68 10.15
N LEU A 319 -36.98 8.02 9.05
CA LEU A 319 -37.51 8.74 7.88
C LEU A 319 -38.61 7.99 7.08
N ASN A 320 -39.21 6.95 7.68
CA ASN A 320 -40.30 6.15 7.15
C ASN A 320 -41.38 5.92 8.23
N PHE A 321 -41.40 6.75 9.30
CA PHE A 321 -42.25 6.55 10.49
C PHE A 321 -42.72 7.85 11.17
N GLU A 322 -42.55 9.00 10.52
CA GLU A 322 -43.03 10.32 10.99
C GLU A 322 -44.05 10.86 9.97
N GLU A 323 -45.20 10.18 9.86
CA GLU A 323 -46.45 10.66 9.21
C GLU A 323 -47.60 9.63 9.40
N THR A 324 -48.01 9.34 10.65
CA THR A 324 -49.31 8.68 10.95
C THR A 324 -49.71 8.72 12.44
N SER A 325 -50.31 9.85 12.84
CA SER A 325 -51.14 10.02 14.05
C SER A 325 -51.82 11.39 13.90
N SER A 326 -53.12 11.47 13.68
CA SER A 326 -54.16 11.22 14.69
C SER A 326 -55.34 10.36 14.19
N PHE A 327 -56.23 10.01 15.12
CA PHE A 327 -57.53 9.35 14.84
C PHE A 327 -58.63 10.41 14.64
N ALA A 328 -59.64 10.08 13.84
CA ALA A 328 -60.97 10.68 13.89
C ALA A 328 -62.05 9.62 13.61
N THR A 329 -63.18 9.77 14.28
CA THR A 329 -64.28 8.80 14.42
C THR A 329 -65.06 8.54 13.11
N ILE A 330 -65.68 7.36 12.99
CA ILE A 330 -66.72 7.09 11.98
C ILE A 330 -68.10 7.29 12.61
N HIS A 331 -69.01 7.98 11.93
CA HIS A 331 -70.45 7.86 12.15
C HIS A 331 -71.18 7.68 10.80
N MET A 332 -72.44 7.25 10.84
CA MET A 332 -73.18 6.69 9.70
C MET A 332 -74.14 7.68 9.06
N ASP A 333 -74.33 7.57 7.74
CA ASP A 333 -75.62 7.45 6.99
C ASP A 333 -75.30 7.58 5.47
N LYS A 334 -75.95 6.89 4.51
CA LYS A 334 -77.37 6.77 4.11
C LYS A 334 -77.94 8.09 3.55
N ASP A 335 -78.63 8.15 2.41
CA ASP A 335 -79.12 7.16 1.43
C ASP A 335 -79.16 7.76 -0.01
N GLY A 336 -79.64 7.01 -1.03
CA GLY A 336 -80.23 7.54 -2.28
C GLY A 336 -79.27 7.80 -3.46
N VAL A 337 -79.22 7.09 -4.61
CA VAL A 337 -80.19 6.45 -5.55
C VAL A 337 -80.56 7.31 -6.78
N SER A 338 -80.08 6.85 -7.94
CA SER A 338 -80.59 7.06 -9.33
C SER A 338 -80.53 8.45 -10.00
N GLY A 339 -80.51 8.43 -11.34
CA GLY A 339 -80.49 9.58 -12.26
C GLY A 339 -79.91 9.19 -13.63
N ARG A 340 -80.61 9.48 -14.74
CA ARG A 340 -80.27 8.95 -16.09
C ARG A 340 -80.66 9.95 -17.19
N LEU A 341 -79.80 10.08 -18.23
CA LEU A 341 -80.07 10.80 -19.50
C LEU A 341 -80.27 12.35 -19.31
N GLN A 342 -80.24 13.22 -20.34
CA GLN A 342 -79.98 13.05 -21.78
C GLN A 342 -79.20 14.28 -22.36
N HIS A 343 -79.17 14.44 -23.68
CA HIS A 343 -78.58 15.59 -24.39
C HIS A 343 -79.44 16.86 -24.28
N ASP A 344 -78.85 18.08 -24.29
CA ASP A 344 -78.73 18.85 -25.53
C ASP A 344 -77.80 20.09 -25.41
N ALA A 345 -77.77 20.98 -26.41
CA ALA A 345 -76.58 21.75 -26.79
C ALA A 345 -76.57 23.27 -26.51
N ASN A 346 -75.37 23.84 -26.66
CA ASN A 346 -75.03 25.25 -26.90
C ASN A 346 -75.34 26.32 -25.84
N SER A 347 -74.28 26.80 -25.15
CA SER A 347 -74.04 28.26 -25.04
C SER A 347 -72.57 28.61 -24.71
N SER A 348 -72.15 29.79 -25.17
CA SER A 348 -70.98 30.58 -24.76
C SER A 348 -69.56 30.03 -24.97
N LEU A 349 -68.69 30.90 -25.49
CA LEU A 349 -67.24 30.73 -25.46
C LEU A 349 -66.73 30.87 -24.01
N ASN A 350 -65.80 30.00 -23.61
CA ASN A 350 -64.78 30.37 -22.62
C ASN A 350 -63.48 29.62 -22.90
N SER A 351 -62.37 30.35 -22.93
CA SER A 351 -61.06 29.82 -23.32
C SER A 351 -60.46 28.96 -22.22
N SER A 352 -60.51 27.63 -22.36
CA SER A 352 -59.85 26.72 -21.42
C SER A 352 -58.32 26.94 -21.43
N GLU A 353 -57.77 27.47 -20.34
CA GLU A 353 -56.33 27.67 -20.21
C GLU A 353 -55.55 26.35 -20.34
N LYS A 354 -54.47 26.38 -21.12
CA LYS A 354 -53.61 25.21 -21.36
C LYS A 354 -52.65 24.99 -20.18
N MET A 355 -53.18 24.53 -19.05
CA MET A 355 -52.39 24.15 -17.86
C MET A 355 -51.20 23.24 -18.23
N PRO A 356 -49.94 23.69 -18.02
CA PRO A 356 -48.78 23.04 -18.60
C PRO A 356 -48.20 21.91 -17.74
N CYS A 357 -47.67 20.87 -18.40
CA CYS A 357 -46.75 19.95 -17.74
C CYS A 357 -45.50 20.73 -17.26
N PHE A 358 -45.11 20.53 -15.99
CA PHE A 358 -43.91 21.10 -15.32
C PHE A 358 -43.99 22.56 -14.85
N SER A 359 -45.01 22.87 -14.04
CA SER A 359 -44.95 23.95 -13.03
C SER A 359 -44.09 23.55 -11.80
N VAL A 360 -42.83 23.12 -12.02
CA VAL A 360 -41.91 22.75 -10.92
C VAL A 360 -40.93 23.87 -10.62
N SER A 361 -41.09 24.53 -9.47
CA SER A 361 -40.29 25.67 -9.00
C SER A 361 -38.82 25.34 -8.67
N GLN A 362 -38.41 24.07 -8.75
CA GLN A 362 -37.01 23.67 -8.79
C GLN A 362 -36.77 22.61 -9.88
N ALA A 363 -36.01 22.94 -10.93
CA ALA A 363 -35.65 22.00 -11.97
C ALA A 363 -34.96 20.75 -11.38
N PRO A 364 -35.39 19.51 -11.75
CA PRO A 364 -34.88 18.30 -11.12
C PRO A 364 -33.39 18.13 -11.40
N LYS A 365 -32.57 18.19 -10.34
CA LYS A 365 -31.10 18.07 -10.42
C LYS A 365 -30.75 16.58 -10.63
N PRO A 366 -30.36 16.14 -11.85
CA PRO A 366 -30.06 14.73 -12.09
C PRO A 366 -28.90 14.28 -11.22
N LEU A 367 -28.90 13.00 -10.83
CA LEU A 367 -27.91 12.42 -9.90
C LEU A 367 -26.49 12.63 -10.44
N VAL A 368 -25.75 13.59 -9.85
CA VAL A 368 -24.42 13.96 -10.32
C VAL A 368 -23.43 12.88 -9.92
N VAL A 369 -23.14 11.96 -10.85
CA VAL A 369 -22.03 11.02 -10.71
C VAL A 369 -20.73 11.83 -10.56
N ALA A 370 -20.03 11.63 -9.44
CA ALA A 370 -18.86 12.43 -9.09
C ALA A 370 -17.79 12.39 -10.20
N LYS A 371 -17.20 13.55 -10.54
CA LYS A 371 -16.16 13.66 -11.57
C LYS A 371 -15.01 12.70 -11.26
N GLY A 372 -14.84 11.68 -12.10
CA GLY A 372 -13.85 10.63 -11.91
C GLY A 372 -14.36 9.38 -11.17
N ALA A 373 -15.67 9.14 -11.04
CA ALA A 373 -16.25 7.95 -10.41
C ALA A 373 -15.68 6.61 -10.94
N HIS A 374 -15.76 5.58 -10.10
CA HIS A 374 -15.21 4.25 -10.35
C HIS A 374 -16.24 3.14 -10.06
N ILE A 375 -16.20 2.08 -10.86
CA ILE A 375 -16.99 0.88 -10.64
C ILE A 375 -16.39 0.09 -9.48
N ASN A 376 -17.19 -0.15 -8.43
CA ASN A 376 -16.71 -0.78 -7.20
C ASN A 376 -16.63 -2.31 -7.33
N ARG A 377 -15.48 -2.80 -7.80
CA ARG A 377 -15.18 -4.23 -7.98
C ARG A 377 -15.16 -5.04 -6.66
N LYS A 378 -15.21 -4.42 -5.48
CA LYS A 378 -14.92 -5.11 -4.19
C LYS A 378 -15.83 -6.32 -3.90
N PHE A 379 -17.10 -6.26 -4.27
CA PHE A 379 -18.09 -7.31 -3.95
C PHE A 379 -17.99 -8.56 -4.85
N MET A 380 -17.25 -8.45 -5.96
CA MET A 380 -16.99 -9.52 -6.93
C MET A 380 -15.94 -10.52 -6.42
N PHE A 381 -14.97 -10.06 -5.63
CA PHE A 381 -13.83 -10.87 -5.18
C PHE A 381 -14.20 -11.79 -4.02
N TYR A 382 -13.78 -13.05 -4.11
CA TYR A 382 -13.82 -14.04 -3.02
C TYR A 382 -15.21 -14.31 -2.42
N ASN A 383 -16.29 -13.91 -3.10
CA ASN A 383 -17.64 -14.09 -2.60
C ASN A 383 -18.13 -15.52 -2.86
N ARG A 384 -18.49 -16.24 -1.78
CA ARG A 384 -19.08 -17.59 -1.82
C ARG A 384 -20.61 -17.61 -1.83
N GLU A 385 -21.28 -16.47 -1.63
CA GLU A 385 -22.75 -16.37 -1.73
C GLU A 385 -23.21 -16.84 -3.11
N CYS A 386 -23.86 -18.01 -3.15
CA CYS A 386 -24.61 -18.46 -4.32
C CYS A 386 -25.97 -17.73 -4.37
N SER A 387 -26.54 -17.61 -5.57
CA SER A 387 -27.84 -16.99 -5.80
C SER A 387 -28.69 -17.92 -6.66
N SER A 388 -29.96 -18.11 -6.29
CA SER A 388 -30.96 -18.77 -7.14
C SER A 388 -31.36 -17.86 -8.30
N SER A 389 -31.78 -16.63 -7.97
CA SER A 389 -32.12 -15.57 -8.92
C SER A 389 -30.90 -14.99 -9.64
N VAL A 390 -31.15 -14.26 -10.74
CA VAL A 390 -30.12 -13.79 -11.68
C VAL A 390 -29.09 -12.85 -11.06
N PHE A 391 -29.54 -12.04 -10.11
CA PHE A 391 -28.74 -11.12 -9.31
C PHE A 391 -28.84 -11.56 -7.83
N PRO A 392 -27.87 -11.21 -6.95
CA PRO A 392 -27.89 -11.61 -5.55
C PRO A 392 -29.22 -11.26 -4.86
N ALA A 393 -29.70 -12.08 -3.92
CA ALA A 393 -31.05 -12.00 -3.35
C ALA A 393 -31.51 -10.59 -2.88
N LYS A 394 -30.60 -9.73 -2.43
CA LYS A 394 -30.86 -8.35 -1.96
C LYS A 394 -30.70 -7.28 -3.06
N HIS A 395 -30.70 -7.67 -4.33
CA HIS A 395 -30.56 -6.76 -5.46
C HIS A 395 -31.88 -6.05 -5.81
N ILE A 396 -31.79 -4.79 -6.24
CA ILE A 396 -32.93 -3.89 -6.46
C ILE A 396 -33.96 -4.52 -7.42
N LEU A 397 -33.50 -5.12 -8.52
CA LEU A 397 -34.38 -5.74 -9.53
C LEU A 397 -35.12 -7.01 -9.04
N ASN A 398 -34.64 -7.66 -7.98
CA ASN A 398 -35.34 -8.79 -7.37
C ASN A 398 -36.44 -8.30 -6.42
N SER A 399 -36.29 -7.11 -5.83
CA SER A 399 -37.22 -6.54 -4.84
C SER A 399 -38.35 -5.68 -5.42
N LEU A 400 -38.22 -5.16 -6.65
CA LEU A 400 -39.21 -4.26 -7.24
C LEU A 400 -40.28 -4.99 -8.06
N LYS A 401 -41.54 -4.60 -7.89
CA LYS A 401 -42.63 -5.04 -8.77
C LYS A 401 -42.56 -4.31 -10.13
N PRO A 402 -42.88 -4.96 -11.27
CA PRO A 402 -42.80 -4.36 -12.61
C PRO A 402 -44.01 -3.44 -12.95
N ASN A 403 -44.36 -2.55 -12.01
CA ASN A 403 -45.46 -1.60 -12.07
C ASN A 403 -44.94 -0.14 -12.18
N PHE A 404 -45.81 0.87 -12.02
CA PHE A 404 -45.37 2.28 -12.08
C PHE A 404 -44.42 2.65 -10.93
N SER A 405 -44.77 2.32 -9.69
CA SER A 405 -43.96 2.59 -8.49
C SER A 405 -42.53 2.03 -8.61
N GLY A 406 -42.38 0.76 -8.99
CA GLY A 406 -41.07 0.14 -9.16
C GLY A 406 -40.23 0.77 -10.28
N ALA A 407 -40.86 1.23 -11.37
CA ALA A 407 -40.16 1.95 -12.42
C ALA A 407 -39.78 3.38 -12.01
N ASN A 408 -40.66 4.12 -11.32
CA ASN A 408 -40.36 5.45 -10.76
C ASN A 408 -39.18 5.38 -9.78
N PHE A 409 -39.14 4.36 -8.91
CA PHE A 409 -38.01 4.11 -8.01
C PHE A 409 -36.69 3.91 -8.77
N LEU A 410 -36.69 3.15 -9.89
CA LEU A 410 -35.49 3.03 -10.73
C LEU A 410 -35.12 4.33 -11.44
N ILE A 411 -36.08 5.19 -11.82
CA ILE A 411 -35.75 6.51 -12.39
C ILE A 411 -35.07 7.40 -11.32
N GLY A 412 -35.54 7.35 -10.08
CA GLY A 412 -34.88 8.00 -8.95
C GLY A 412 -33.47 7.45 -8.66
N ASP A 413 -33.31 6.12 -8.58
CA ASP A 413 -32.03 5.44 -8.31
C ASP A 413 -30.98 5.63 -9.43
N ILE A 414 -31.40 5.58 -10.70
CA ILE A 414 -30.51 5.70 -11.86
C ILE A 414 -30.24 7.17 -12.21
N PHE A 415 -31.28 8.00 -12.33
CA PHE A 415 -31.18 9.33 -12.93
C PHE A 415 -31.35 10.48 -11.93
N GLY A 416 -31.89 10.23 -10.73
CA GLY A 416 -32.21 11.28 -9.75
C GLY A 416 -33.43 12.13 -10.12
N LEU A 417 -34.33 11.61 -10.98
CA LEU A 417 -35.58 12.28 -11.33
C LEU A 417 -36.73 11.61 -10.56
N ASN A 418 -37.37 12.35 -9.66
CA ASN A 418 -38.59 11.92 -8.97
C ASN A 418 -39.79 12.62 -9.61
N ALA A 419 -40.87 11.89 -9.86
CA ALA A 419 -42.17 12.47 -10.17
C ALA A 419 -43.12 12.30 -8.96
N THR A 420 -43.78 13.39 -8.57
CA THR A 420 -45.01 13.36 -7.75
C THR A 420 -46.16 12.77 -8.57
N GLN A 421 -47.25 12.39 -7.91
CA GLN A 421 -48.25 11.49 -8.49
C GLN A 421 -49.17 12.16 -9.54
N GLU A 422 -49.21 13.50 -9.58
CA GLU A 422 -50.10 14.31 -10.40
C GLU A 422 -49.38 14.92 -11.62
N MET A 423 -48.97 14.07 -12.57
CA MET A 423 -48.39 14.55 -13.84
C MET A 423 -48.83 13.67 -15.03
N LEU A 424 -50.10 13.80 -15.43
CA LEU A 424 -50.67 13.06 -16.57
C LEU A 424 -50.30 13.68 -17.94
N CYS A 425 -49.01 13.88 -18.19
CA CYS A 425 -48.56 14.53 -19.43
C CYS A 425 -48.83 13.68 -20.68
N LYS A 426 -49.17 14.34 -21.80
CA LYS A 426 -49.50 13.71 -23.09
C LYS A 426 -48.32 12.89 -23.66
N SER A 427 -48.61 12.10 -24.70
CA SER A 427 -47.98 10.82 -25.04
C SER A 427 -46.44 10.76 -25.19
N ALA A 428 -45.75 11.89 -25.44
CA ALA A 428 -44.37 11.94 -25.95
C ALA A 428 -43.24 12.19 -24.92
N CYS A 429 -43.52 12.40 -23.63
CA CYS A 429 -42.46 12.82 -22.69
C CYS A 429 -41.44 11.71 -22.35
N LEU A 430 -40.16 12.09 -22.24
CA LEU A 430 -39.02 11.21 -21.92
C LEU A 430 -39.22 10.39 -20.63
N TYR A 431 -39.87 10.95 -19.61
CA TYR A 431 -40.18 10.23 -18.38
C TYR A 431 -41.12 9.03 -18.64
N ARG A 432 -42.18 9.20 -19.44
CA ARG A 432 -43.12 8.12 -19.80
C ARG A 432 -42.44 7.04 -20.64
N SER A 433 -41.46 7.42 -21.47
CA SER A 433 -40.57 6.52 -22.21
C SER A 433 -39.72 5.66 -21.25
N LEU A 434 -39.00 6.30 -20.31
CA LEU A 434 -38.20 5.60 -19.30
C LEU A 434 -39.03 4.67 -18.41
N VAL A 435 -40.24 5.08 -18.00
CA VAL A 435 -41.16 4.22 -17.22
C VAL A 435 -41.52 2.95 -18.00
N LYS A 436 -41.80 3.03 -19.31
CA LYS A 436 -42.07 1.84 -20.14
C LYS A 436 -40.83 0.94 -20.21
N LEU A 437 -39.65 1.50 -20.47
CA LEU A 437 -38.40 0.73 -20.62
C LEU A 437 -37.95 0.07 -19.31
N LEU A 438 -38.08 0.75 -18.17
CA LEU A 438 -37.67 0.19 -16.87
C LEU A 438 -38.68 -0.84 -16.32
N LYS A 439 -39.98 -0.72 -16.62
CA LYS A 439 -40.95 -1.82 -16.43
C LYS A 439 -40.52 -3.08 -17.21
N LYS A 440 -40.15 -2.92 -18.49
CA LYS A 440 -39.66 -3.99 -19.39
C LYS A 440 -38.37 -4.63 -18.85
N LEU A 441 -37.45 -3.82 -18.30
CA LEU A 441 -36.21 -4.28 -17.65
C LEU A 441 -36.46 -5.10 -16.38
N ILE A 442 -37.35 -4.67 -15.47
CA ILE A 442 -37.68 -5.43 -14.24
C ILE A 442 -38.26 -6.81 -14.59
N ARG A 443 -39.22 -6.89 -15.52
CA ARG A 443 -39.81 -8.17 -15.98
C ARG A 443 -38.75 -9.10 -16.55
N LYS A 444 -37.94 -8.59 -17.48
CA LYS A 444 -36.87 -9.38 -18.12
C LYS A 444 -35.79 -9.84 -17.13
N ALA A 445 -35.49 -9.06 -16.09
CA ALA A 445 -34.58 -9.46 -15.02
C ALA A 445 -35.13 -10.65 -14.20
N GLN A 446 -36.44 -10.66 -13.95
CA GLN A 446 -37.12 -11.68 -13.13
C GLN A 446 -37.33 -12.99 -13.91
N HIS A 447 -37.62 -12.94 -15.22
CA HIS A 447 -37.81 -14.12 -16.07
C HIS A 447 -36.53 -14.60 -16.81
N CYS A 448 -35.35 -14.04 -16.54
CA CYS A 448 -34.13 -14.41 -17.27
C CYS A 448 -33.62 -15.81 -16.89
N GLN A 449 -33.57 -16.72 -17.87
CA GLN A 449 -33.10 -18.11 -17.75
C GLN A 449 -31.56 -18.18 -17.62
N ARG A 450 -31.02 -17.62 -16.53
CA ARG A 450 -29.57 -17.49 -16.28
C ARG A 450 -28.79 -18.79 -16.40
N LEU A 451 -29.30 -19.90 -15.85
CA LEU A 451 -28.57 -21.17 -15.80
C LEU A 451 -28.29 -21.69 -17.23
N ARG A 452 -29.34 -21.83 -18.06
CA ARG A 452 -29.21 -22.16 -19.49
C ARG A 452 -28.20 -21.28 -20.25
N LEU A 453 -28.13 -19.97 -19.94
CA LEU A 453 -27.12 -19.07 -20.51
C LEU A 453 -25.71 -19.31 -19.95
N LEU A 454 -25.57 -19.62 -18.66
CA LEU A 454 -24.29 -19.94 -18.03
C LEU A 454 -23.73 -21.28 -18.57
N ASP A 455 -24.61 -22.25 -18.81
CA ASP A 455 -24.24 -23.54 -19.39
C ASP A 455 -23.82 -23.40 -20.86
N LYS A 456 -24.62 -22.69 -21.68
CA LYS A 456 -24.28 -22.42 -23.08
C LYS A 456 -22.99 -21.61 -23.28
N HIS A 457 -22.60 -20.76 -22.33
CA HIS A 457 -21.45 -19.86 -22.50
C HIS A 457 -20.23 -20.18 -21.63
N CYS A 458 -20.37 -21.01 -20.60
CA CYS A 458 -19.32 -21.33 -19.62
C CYS A 458 -19.41 -22.80 -19.16
N ALA A 459 -19.67 -23.75 -20.06
CA ALA A 459 -19.79 -25.20 -19.81
C ALA A 459 -18.76 -25.72 -18.79
N VAL A 460 -19.19 -26.60 -17.88
CA VAL A 460 -18.30 -27.26 -16.91
C VAL A 460 -17.72 -28.52 -17.57
N PRO A 461 -16.40 -28.78 -17.48
CA PRO A 461 -15.85 -30.09 -17.85
C PRO A 461 -16.49 -31.20 -17.01
N THR A 462 -17.04 -32.22 -17.66
CA THR A 462 -17.67 -33.37 -17.00
C THR A 462 -16.61 -34.32 -16.47
N LEU A 463 -16.14 -34.04 -15.24
CA LEU A 463 -15.22 -34.89 -14.47
C LEU A 463 -15.88 -36.16 -13.89
N ASP A 464 -17.18 -36.35 -14.13
CA ASP A 464 -18.01 -37.39 -13.49
C ASP A 464 -18.53 -38.41 -14.53
N ALA A 465 -17.68 -38.84 -15.48
CA ALA A 465 -18.09 -39.54 -16.72
C ALA A 465 -17.41 -40.90 -16.97
N THR A 466 -16.85 -41.55 -15.95
CA THR A 466 -16.24 -42.89 -16.05
C THR A 466 -16.75 -43.91 -15.01
N GLU A 467 -17.73 -43.51 -14.18
CA GLU A 467 -18.35 -44.38 -13.17
C GLU A 467 -19.89 -44.31 -13.25
N LYS A 468 -20.49 -45.15 -14.11
CA LYS A 468 -21.83 -45.77 -13.96
C LYS A 468 -22.29 -46.53 -15.21
N SER A 469 -21.82 -47.76 -15.33
CA SER A 469 -22.63 -48.88 -15.81
C SER A 469 -22.31 -50.06 -14.92
N GLY A 470 -23.32 -50.67 -14.30
CA GLY A 470 -23.15 -51.55 -13.14
C GLY A 470 -24.34 -51.41 -12.20
N THR A 471 -25.34 -52.26 -12.39
CA THR A 471 -26.56 -52.30 -11.59
C THR A 471 -26.35 -53.07 -10.29
N ASN A 472 -26.90 -52.53 -9.19
CA ASN A 472 -27.39 -53.20 -7.99
C ASN A 472 -26.69 -54.50 -7.53
N PHE A 473 -26.06 -54.45 -6.35
CA PHE A 473 -26.42 -55.33 -5.22
C PHE A 473 -25.87 -54.76 -3.90
N GLU A 474 -26.59 -54.98 -2.79
CA GLU A 474 -26.09 -54.77 -1.43
C GLU A 474 -25.65 -56.12 -0.84
N GLY A 475 -24.53 -56.17 -0.11
CA GLY A 475 -24.06 -57.42 0.50
C GLY A 475 -22.71 -57.35 1.22
N ASN A 476 -22.77 -57.28 2.55
CA ASN A 476 -21.88 -57.75 3.63
C ASN A 476 -20.34 -57.88 3.50
N GLU A 477 -19.72 -57.87 4.69
CA GLU A 477 -18.28 -58.03 4.97
C GLU A 477 -17.80 -59.50 4.84
N SER A 478 -16.52 -59.71 4.51
CA SER A 478 -15.64 -60.74 5.12
C SER A 478 -14.20 -60.74 4.53
N GLU A 479 -13.27 -61.42 5.20
CA GLU A 479 -11.83 -61.48 4.89
C GLU A 479 -11.46 -62.69 3.99
N LYS A 480 -10.41 -62.58 3.14
CA LYS A 480 -9.14 -63.37 3.20
C LYS A 480 -8.28 -63.41 1.91
N ASN A 481 -6.96 -63.31 2.15
CA ASN A 481 -5.82 -64.05 1.57
C ASN A 481 -5.69 -64.36 0.05
N VAL A 482 -4.81 -63.59 -0.60
CA VAL A 482 -3.63 -64.00 -1.42
C VAL A 482 -3.41 -65.52 -1.67
N PRO A 483 -3.23 -65.95 -2.94
CA PRO A 483 -1.88 -66.29 -3.45
C PRO A 483 -1.56 -65.85 -4.90
N GLU A 484 -0.31 -66.03 -5.31
CA GLU A 484 0.33 -65.55 -6.56
C GLU A 484 0.33 -66.59 -7.69
N ASN A 485 0.42 -66.17 -8.98
CA ASN A 485 1.64 -66.39 -9.82
C ASN A 485 1.53 -66.02 -11.33
N SER A 486 2.72 -65.99 -11.97
CA SER A 486 3.03 -66.13 -13.41
C SER A 486 3.00 -64.90 -14.37
N HIS A 487 4.23 -64.53 -14.76
CA HIS A 487 4.78 -63.79 -15.91
C HIS A 487 3.91 -63.48 -17.17
N GLY A 488 4.17 -62.33 -17.83
CA GLY A 488 3.51 -61.98 -19.12
C GLY A 488 4.04 -60.83 -20.02
N SER A 489 4.96 -59.97 -19.57
CA SER A 489 5.67 -58.92 -20.36
C SER A 489 4.87 -57.71 -20.95
N ASN A 490 5.62 -56.64 -21.27
CA ASN A 490 5.26 -55.49 -22.14
C ASN A 490 4.19 -54.47 -21.66
N THR A 491 4.35 -53.90 -20.46
CA THR A 491 3.69 -52.63 -20.08
C THR A 491 4.41 -51.40 -20.64
N SER A 492 3.84 -50.75 -21.65
CA SER A 492 4.16 -49.35 -21.97
C SER A 492 3.47 -48.43 -20.96
N TYR A 493 4.19 -48.02 -19.91
CA TYR A 493 3.65 -47.17 -18.83
C TYR A 493 3.29 -45.74 -19.30
N TYR A 494 2.09 -45.59 -19.86
CA TYR A 494 1.34 -44.36 -19.68
C TYR A 494 1.01 -44.24 -18.20
N VAL A 495 1.70 -43.33 -17.50
CA VAL A 495 1.42 -43.02 -16.10
C VAL A 495 0.08 -42.33 -16.01
N ASP A 496 -0.87 -42.93 -15.27
CA ASP A 496 -2.16 -42.34 -14.97
C ASP A 496 -1.98 -40.97 -14.28
N ILE A 497 -2.38 -39.91 -14.97
CA ILE A 497 -2.32 -38.56 -14.42
C ILE A 497 -3.48 -38.39 -13.44
N GLU A 498 -3.16 -38.29 -12.14
CA GLU A 498 -4.14 -38.10 -11.08
C GLU A 498 -5.21 -37.03 -11.43
N PRO A 499 -6.50 -37.28 -11.13
CA PRO A 499 -7.59 -36.32 -11.36
C PRO A 499 -7.51 -35.04 -10.50
N GLN A 500 -6.43 -34.85 -9.73
CA GLN A 500 -6.13 -33.61 -9.01
C GLN A 500 -5.72 -32.48 -9.96
N PHE A 501 -4.98 -32.78 -11.04
CA PHE A 501 -4.37 -31.76 -11.90
C PHE A 501 -5.34 -31.03 -12.83
N GLU A 502 -6.41 -31.70 -13.29
CA GLU A 502 -7.45 -31.07 -14.11
C GLU A 502 -8.36 -30.15 -13.30
N ALA A 503 -8.73 -30.57 -12.08
CA ALA A 503 -9.67 -29.85 -11.24
C ALA A 503 -9.21 -28.40 -10.94
N ASN A 504 -7.90 -28.15 -10.74
CA ASN A 504 -7.37 -26.81 -10.52
C ASN A 504 -7.44 -25.91 -11.77
N LYS A 505 -7.41 -26.50 -12.98
CA LYS A 505 -7.46 -25.80 -14.28
C LYS A 505 -8.90 -25.46 -14.74
N SER A 506 -9.93 -25.97 -14.06
CA SER A 506 -11.37 -25.88 -14.39
C SER A 506 -12.02 -24.46 -14.32
N TYR A 507 -11.24 -23.38 -14.43
CA TYR A 507 -11.78 -22.01 -14.47
C TYR A 507 -12.35 -21.64 -15.85
N CYS A 508 -13.40 -20.81 -15.87
CA CYS A 508 -13.96 -20.30 -17.11
C CYS A 508 -13.01 -19.27 -17.76
N LEU A 509 -12.83 -19.36 -19.08
CA LEU A 509 -12.02 -18.44 -19.86
C LEU A 509 -12.62 -17.02 -19.83
N ARG A 510 -11.78 -15.99 -19.89
CA ARG A 510 -12.25 -14.58 -19.84
C ARG A 510 -13.18 -14.22 -21.01
N SER A 511 -13.04 -14.89 -22.15
CA SER A 511 -13.92 -14.82 -23.33
C SER A 511 -15.29 -15.47 -23.10
N GLN A 512 -15.34 -16.63 -22.42
CA GLN A 512 -16.57 -17.29 -22.00
C GLN A 512 -17.36 -16.40 -21.02
N VAL A 513 -16.68 -15.88 -19.99
CA VAL A 513 -17.27 -14.97 -18.99
C VAL A 513 -17.79 -13.68 -19.62
N GLU A 514 -17.03 -13.07 -20.55
CA GLU A 514 -17.48 -11.93 -21.36
C GLU A 514 -18.75 -12.27 -22.16
N SER A 515 -18.76 -13.41 -22.84
CA SER A 515 -19.88 -13.86 -23.68
C SER A 515 -21.15 -14.08 -22.85
N PHE A 516 -21.05 -14.77 -21.72
CA PHE A 516 -22.14 -14.98 -20.76
C PHE A 516 -22.74 -13.66 -20.25
N ILE A 517 -21.90 -12.75 -19.74
CA ILE A 517 -22.37 -11.46 -19.21
C ILE A 517 -23.06 -10.64 -20.30
N TRP A 518 -22.51 -10.65 -21.52
CA TRP A 518 -23.11 -9.94 -22.65
C TRP A 518 -24.44 -10.56 -23.09
N ALA A 519 -24.57 -11.89 -23.08
CA ALA A 519 -25.82 -12.59 -23.37
C ALA A 519 -26.91 -12.26 -22.33
N VAL A 520 -26.58 -12.28 -21.04
CA VAL A 520 -27.53 -11.89 -19.97
C VAL A 520 -27.90 -10.41 -20.05
N ILE A 521 -26.97 -9.51 -20.39
CA ILE A 521 -27.30 -8.09 -20.61
C ILE A 521 -28.25 -7.92 -21.81
N ARG A 522 -28.06 -8.67 -22.90
CA ARG A 522 -29.00 -8.64 -24.05
C ARG A 522 -30.37 -9.26 -23.75
N SER A 523 -30.47 -10.25 -22.87
CA SER A 523 -31.77 -10.80 -22.47
C SER A 523 -32.51 -9.86 -21.52
N VAL A 524 -31.82 -9.26 -20.56
CA VAL A 524 -32.40 -8.40 -19.51
C VAL A 524 -32.68 -6.96 -19.97
N VAL A 525 -31.73 -6.32 -20.65
CA VAL A 525 -31.82 -4.88 -20.95
C VAL A 525 -32.61 -4.64 -22.25
N PRO A 526 -33.58 -3.71 -22.28
CA PRO A 526 -34.24 -3.25 -23.52
C PRO A 526 -33.23 -2.72 -24.54
N THR A 527 -33.43 -3.03 -25.83
CA THR A 527 -32.53 -2.63 -26.94
C THR A 527 -32.39 -1.11 -27.05
N GLU A 528 -33.47 -0.39 -26.73
CA GLU A 528 -33.60 1.05 -26.71
C GLU A 528 -32.61 1.72 -25.73
N LEU A 529 -32.28 1.03 -24.62
CA LEU A 529 -31.31 1.46 -23.61
C LEU A 529 -29.86 1.01 -23.91
N LEU A 530 -29.67 0.05 -24.82
CA LEU A 530 -28.36 -0.39 -25.32
C LEU A 530 -27.92 0.41 -26.56
N GLY A 531 -28.87 1.05 -27.26
CA GLY A 531 -28.61 1.85 -28.45
C GLY A 531 -28.26 1.03 -29.69
N SER A 532 -27.52 1.62 -30.62
CA SER A 532 -27.15 1.00 -31.91
C SER A 532 -26.22 -0.22 -31.81
N CYS A 533 -26.17 -1.02 -32.87
CA CYS A 533 -25.20 -2.12 -33.04
C CYS A 533 -23.73 -1.68 -32.94
N HIS A 534 -23.40 -0.40 -33.18
CA HIS A 534 -22.08 0.15 -32.85
C HIS A 534 -21.85 0.18 -31.33
N ASN A 535 -22.78 0.77 -30.58
CA ASN A 535 -22.72 0.81 -29.12
C ASN A 535 -22.69 -0.61 -28.52
N TRP A 536 -23.43 -1.57 -29.08
CA TRP A 536 -23.38 -2.98 -28.66
C TRP A 536 -21.96 -3.58 -28.78
N ARG A 537 -21.28 -3.37 -29.90
CA ARG A 537 -19.88 -3.82 -30.09
C ARG A 537 -18.94 -3.13 -29.10
N MET A 538 -19.17 -1.87 -28.76
CA MET A 538 -18.36 -1.14 -27.77
C MET A 538 -18.65 -1.59 -26.33
N PHE A 539 -19.92 -1.83 -25.97
CA PHE A 539 -20.30 -2.38 -24.66
C PHE A 539 -19.63 -3.73 -24.41
N ARG A 540 -19.72 -4.67 -25.37
CA ARG A 540 -19.03 -5.96 -25.28
C ARG A 540 -17.52 -5.78 -25.09
N ARG A 541 -16.88 -4.89 -25.86
CA ARG A 541 -15.44 -4.56 -25.71
C ARG A 541 -15.09 -3.92 -24.35
N ASN A 542 -15.96 -3.09 -23.78
CA ASN A 542 -15.73 -2.43 -22.49
C ASN A 542 -15.98 -3.40 -21.31
N ILE A 543 -16.93 -4.34 -21.44
CA ILE A 543 -17.13 -5.47 -20.51
C ILE A 543 -15.94 -6.43 -20.58
N ALA A 544 -15.48 -6.81 -21.78
CA ALA A 544 -14.28 -7.62 -21.99
C ALA A 544 -13.06 -7.04 -21.24
N LYS A 545 -12.88 -5.72 -21.32
CA LYS A 545 -11.82 -5.01 -20.60
C LYS A 545 -12.02 -5.02 -19.09
N PHE A 546 -13.25 -4.82 -18.60
CA PHE A 546 -13.57 -4.92 -17.17
C PHE A 546 -13.25 -6.31 -16.58
N ILE A 547 -13.50 -7.39 -17.33
CA ILE A 547 -13.17 -8.78 -16.95
C ILE A 547 -11.68 -9.08 -17.08
N LYS A 548 -10.97 -8.47 -18.04
CA LYS A 548 -9.51 -8.59 -18.19
C LYS A 548 -8.69 -7.72 -17.21
N LEU A 549 -9.31 -6.89 -16.38
CA LEU A 549 -8.61 -6.06 -15.39
C LEU A 549 -7.96 -6.90 -14.26
N ARG A 550 -6.69 -6.64 -13.98
CA ARG A 550 -5.94 -7.27 -12.89
C ARG A 550 -6.48 -6.88 -11.51
N ARG A 551 -6.17 -7.67 -10.47
CA ARG A 551 -6.71 -7.57 -9.10
C ARG A 551 -6.77 -6.16 -8.51
N PHE A 552 -5.70 -5.38 -8.70
CA PHE A 552 -5.55 -4.04 -8.10
C PHE A 552 -5.96 -2.89 -9.03
N GLU A 553 -6.51 -3.18 -10.20
CA GLU A 553 -6.87 -2.16 -11.19
C GLU A 553 -8.29 -1.60 -10.98
N LYS A 554 -8.42 -0.28 -11.13
CA LYS A 554 -9.67 0.47 -11.02
C LYS A 554 -10.28 0.70 -12.41
N PHE A 555 -11.58 0.49 -12.57
CA PHE A 555 -12.33 0.88 -13.76
C PHE A 555 -13.09 2.19 -13.49
N SER A 556 -12.87 3.20 -14.32
CA SER A 556 -13.52 4.51 -14.25
C SER A 556 -14.69 4.62 -15.24
N LEU A 557 -15.62 5.54 -14.99
CA LEU A 557 -16.75 5.79 -15.90
C LEU A 557 -16.29 6.13 -17.34
N LYS A 558 -15.19 6.89 -17.48
CA LYS A 558 -14.56 7.20 -18.77
C LYS A 558 -14.09 5.94 -19.55
N GLN A 559 -13.78 4.84 -18.86
CA GLN A 559 -13.46 3.55 -19.50
C GLN A 559 -14.74 2.79 -19.90
N CYS A 560 -15.80 2.88 -19.09
CA CYS A 560 -17.12 2.30 -19.41
C CYS A 560 -17.73 2.95 -20.66
N MET A 561 -17.56 4.27 -20.81
CA MET A 561 -18.09 5.08 -21.92
C MET A 561 -17.18 5.15 -23.16
N HIS A 562 -16.02 4.49 -23.16
CA HIS A 562 -15.05 4.62 -24.25
C HIS A 562 -15.65 4.19 -25.60
N LYS A 563 -15.60 5.09 -26.59
CA LYS A 563 -16.12 4.94 -27.97
C LYS A 563 -17.64 4.72 -28.11
N LEU A 564 -18.44 4.88 -27.04
CA LEU A 564 -19.90 4.96 -27.15
C LEU A 564 -20.30 6.26 -27.88
N LYS A 565 -21.28 6.16 -28.79
CA LYS A 565 -21.92 7.32 -29.43
C LYS A 565 -23.19 7.67 -28.66
N ALA A 566 -23.22 8.84 -28.01
CA ALA A 566 -24.37 9.32 -27.24
C ALA A 566 -25.62 9.53 -28.11
N SER A 567 -25.44 10.01 -29.33
CA SER A 567 -26.51 10.20 -30.33
C SER A 567 -27.19 8.92 -30.80
N SER A 568 -26.66 7.73 -30.47
CA SER A 568 -27.25 6.45 -30.88
C SER A 568 -27.93 5.67 -29.74
N PHE A 569 -28.39 6.38 -28.71
CA PHE A 569 -29.34 5.88 -27.71
C PHE A 569 -30.70 6.53 -27.96
N LEU A 570 -31.73 5.72 -28.26
CA LEU A 570 -33.02 6.25 -28.71
C LEU A 570 -33.77 7.04 -27.62
N PHE A 571 -33.57 6.67 -26.35
CA PHE A 571 -34.10 7.44 -25.20
C PHE A 571 -33.40 8.80 -24.97
N LEU A 572 -32.40 9.14 -25.79
CA LEU A 572 -31.71 10.43 -25.80
C LEU A 572 -31.92 11.21 -27.13
N SER A 573 -32.91 10.82 -27.95
CA SER A 573 -33.26 11.53 -29.19
C SER A 573 -33.80 12.94 -28.92
N THR A 574 -33.66 13.84 -29.90
CA THR A 574 -34.04 15.25 -29.71
C THR A 574 -35.55 15.44 -29.56
N GLU A 575 -36.38 14.62 -30.21
CA GLU A 575 -37.85 14.73 -30.11
C GLU A 575 -38.38 14.53 -28.68
N GLN A 576 -37.69 13.73 -27.86
CA GLN A 576 -38.11 13.46 -26.48
C GLN A 576 -37.68 14.57 -25.49
N PHE A 577 -36.85 15.53 -25.93
CA PHE A 577 -36.41 16.68 -25.13
C PHE A 577 -37.09 18.01 -25.51
N SER A 578 -37.54 18.19 -26.75
CA SER A 578 -38.16 19.46 -27.20
C SER A 578 -39.37 19.85 -26.34
N CYS A 579 -40.30 18.91 -26.10
CA CYS A 579 -41.44 19.08 -25.18
C CYS A 579 -41.07 19.36 -23.71
N CYS A 580 -39.80 19.29 -23.32
CA CYS A 580 -39.35 19.55 -21.94
C CYS A 580 -38.60 20.88 -21.78
N LEU A 581 -38.28 21.59 -22.87
CA LEU A 581 -37.51 22.85 -22.84
C LEU A 581 -38.20 24.04 -23.54
N SER A 582 -39.27 23.81 -24.32
CA SER A 582 -40.05 24.87 -24.99
C SER A 582 -40.45 26.03 -24.08
N ASN A 583 -40.76 25.73 -22.82
CA ASN A 583 -41.34 26.70 -21.88
C ASN A 583 -40.30 27.56 -21.14
N GLN A 584 -38.98 27.34 -21.35
CA GLN A 584 -37.97 28.26 -20.83
C GLN A 584 -37.75 29.47 -21.76
N VAL A 585 -37.93 29.32 -23.07
CA VAL A 585 -37.77 30.43 -24.03
C VAL A 585 -38.85 31.50 -23.81
N LEU A 586 -40.11 31.08 -23.61
CA LEU A 586 -41.26 31.97 -23.45
C LEU A 586 -41.25 32.83 -22.16
N LYS A 587 -40.32 32.57 -21.22
CA LYS A 587 -40.11 33.38 -20.00
C LYS A 587 -38.90 34.32 -20.09
N CYS A 588 -38.21 34.36 -21.23
CA CYS A 588 -37.10 35.29 -21.49
C CYS A 588 -37.38 36.24 -22.67
N THR A 589 -38.62 36.28 -23.18
CA THR A 589 -39.04 37.12 -24.32
C THR A 589 -40.03 38.23 -23.92
N THR A 590 -40.18 38.49 -22.61
CA THR A 590 -40.83 39.70 -22.08
C THR A 590 -39.76 40.63 -21.54
N GLY A 591 -39.07 41.32 -22.46
CA GLY A 591 -37.93 42.20 -22.17
C GLY A 591 -36.76 41.95 -23.13
N GLU A 592 -36.53 42.93 -24.01
CA GLU A 592 -35.35 43.11 -24.87
C GLU A 592 -35.08 42.09 -26.02
N SER A 593 -34.56 42.63 -27.13
CA SER A 593 -34.39 41.95 -28.42
C SER A 593 -33.10 41.13 -28.51
N ILE A 594 -33.02 40.03 -27.77
CA ILE A 594 -31.88 39.11 -27.83
C ILE A 594 -31.91 38.25 -29.09
N ASP A 595 -30.88 38.41 -29.93
CA ASP A 595 -30.50 37.56 -31.08
C ASP A 595 -30.88 36.07 -30.89
N MET A 596 -31.84 35.61 -31.71
CA MET A 596 -32.38 34.25 -31.70
C MET A 596 -31.30 33.16 -31.84
N HIS A 597 -30.20 33.43 -32.57
CA HIS A 597 -29.12 32.46 -32.76
C HIS A 597 -28.27 32.27 -31.49
N LYS A 598 -28.19 33.26 -30.59
CA LYS A 598 -27.58 33.09 -29.25
C LYS A 598 -28.44 32.23 -28.34
N GLY A 599 -29.75 32.49 -28.28
CA GLY A 599 -30.68 31.75 -27.43
C GLY A 599 -30.69 30.24 -27.71
N SER A 600 -30.84 29.88 -28.99
CA SER A 600 -30.86 28.48 -29.44
C SER A 600 -29.57 27.73 -29.05
N ARG A 601 -28.39 28.32 -29.29
CA ARG A 601 -27.08 27.73 -28.93
C ARG A 601 -26.92 27.48 -27.43
N ILE A 602 -27.55 28.27 -26.55
CA ILE A 602 -27.52 28.05 -25.10
C ILE A 602 -28.42 26.85 -24.73
N LEU A 603 -29.60 26.75 -25.34
CA LEU A 603 -30.56 25.67 -25.14
C LEU A 603 -29.99 24.31 -25.58
N ASP A 604 -29.34 24.26 -26.74
CA ASP A 604 -28.65 23.06 -27.25
C ASP A 604 -27.52 22.61 -26.32
N ASN A 605 -26.70 23.56 -25.84
CA ASN A 605 -25.61 23.25 -24.91
C ASN A 605 -26.14 22.69 -23.57
N ALA A 606 -27.19 23.31 -23.01
CA ALA A 606 -27.83 22.82 -21.78
C ALA A 606 -28.42 21.41 -21.97
N THR A 607 -29.10 21.19 -23.11
CA THR A 607 -29.69 19.91 -23.48
C THR A 607 -28.63 18.82 -23.68
N HIS A 608 -27.53 19.14 -24.36
CA HIS A 608 -26.39 18.24 -24.55
C HIS A 608 -25.73 17.86 -23.23
N VAL A 609 -25.53 18.82 -22.32
CA VAL A 609 -25.02 18.56 -20.95
C VAL A 609 -25.97 17.67 -20.15
N LEU A 610 -27.29 17.85 -20.27
CA LEU A 610 -28.27 16.99 -19.61
C LEU A 610 -28.25 15.56 -20.17
N ARG A 611 -28.25 15.38 -21.50
CA ARG A 611 -28.13 14.07 -22.15
C ARG A 611 -26.83 13.36 -21.74
N HIS A 612 -25.71 14.08 -21.65
CA HIS A 612 -24.44 13.51 -21.20
C HIS A 612 -24.50 13.03 -19.75
N LYS A 613 -25.10 13.81 -18.82
CA LYS A 613 -25.28 13.40 -17.42
C LYS A 613 -26.18 12.17 -17.28
N LEU A 614 -27.30 12.14 -17.99
CA LEU A 614 -28.23 10.99 -17.98
C LEU A 614 -27.53 9.72 -18.51
N LEU A 615 -26.71 9.86 -19.56
CA LEU A 615 -25.86 8.76 -20.05
C LEU A 615 -24.79 8.35 -19.03
N GLU A 616 -24.08 9.29 -18.41
CA GLU A 616 -23.09 9.01 -17.36
C GLU A 616 -23.70 8.18 -16.22
N SER A 617 -24.89 8.53 -15.74
CA SER A 617 -25.57 7.79 -14.68
C SER A 617 -26.09 6.43 -15.12
N TRP A 618 -26.67 6.31 -16.33
CA TRP A 618 -27.07 5.02 -16.90
C TRP A 618 -25.89 4.05 -17.06
N ILE A 619 -24.77 4.52 -17.61
CA ILE A 619 -23.58 3.68 -17.82
C ILE A 619 -22.92 3.31 -16.48
N PHE A 620 -22.90 4.24 -15.51
CA PHE A 620 -22.41 3.95 -14.16
C PHE A 620 -23.25 2.88 -13.46
N TRP A 621 -24.58 2.96 -13.56
CA TRP A 621 -25.51 1.99 -13.00
C TRP A 621 -25.44 0.63 -13.71
N LEU A 622 -25.38 0.60 -15.05
CA LEU A 622 -25.19 -0.64 -15.83
C LEU A 622 -23.96 -1.43 -15.35
N PHE A 623 -22.81 -0.77 -15.14
CA PHE A 623 -21.62 -1.47 -14.64
C PHE A 623 -21.68 -1.79 -13.14
N SER A 624 -22.26 -0.92 -12.31
CA SER A 624 -22.27 -1.09 -10.84
C SER A 624 -23.37 -2.01 -10.32
N SER A 625 -24.52 -2.04 -11.00
CA SER A 625 -25.75 -2.72 -10.59
C SER A 625 -26.10 -3.92 -11.49
N LEU A 626 -25.58 -4.00 -12.74
CA LEU A 626 -25.73 -5.20 -13.57
C LEU A 626 -24.42 -5.99 -13.71
N VAL A 627 -23.35 -5.39 -14.27
CA VAL A 627 -22.11 -6.14 -14.55
C VAL A 627 -21.47 -6.71 -13.27
N VAL A 628 -21.25 -5.89 -12.23
CA VAL A 628 -20.64 -6.36 -10.96
C VAL A 628 -21.50 -7.44 -10.27
N PRO A 629 -22.82 -7.25 -10.04
CA PRO A 629 -23.65 -8.26 -9.39
C PRO A 629 -23.81 -9.56 -10.20
N LEU A 630 -23.81 -9.51 -11.55
CA LEU A 630 -23.81 -10.71 -12.38
C LEU A 630 -22.56 -11.56 -12.17
N VAL A 631 -21.36 -10.95 -12.16
CA VAL A 631 -20.13 -11.70 -11.89
C VAL A 631 -20.15 -12.25 -10.45
N GLN A 632 -20.53 -11.42 -9.47
CA GLN A 632 -20.62 -11.80 -8.06
C GLN A 632 -21.53 -13.01 -7.82
N ALA A 633 -22.68 -13.10 -8.51
CA ALA A 633 -23.64 -14.19 -8.34
C ALA A 633 -23.18 -15.51 -8.99
N ASN A 634 -22.46 -15.47 -10.11
CA ASN A 634 -22.15 -16.66 -10.93
C ASN A 634 -20.76 -17.24 -10.68
N PHE A 635 -19.76 -16.40 -10.37
CA PHE A 635 -18.35 -16.83 -10.32
C PHE A 635 -17.72 -16.56 -8.95
N TYR A 636 -16.83 -17.45 -8.52
CA TYR A 636 -15.84 -17.15 -7.50
C TYR A 636 -14.61 -16.58 -8.20
N VAL A 637 -14.33 -15.29 -7.97
CA VAL A 637 -13.23 -14.58 -8.63
C VAL A 637 -12.01 -14.53 -7.74
N THR A 638 -10.89 -15.08 -8.22
CA THR A 638 -9.65 -15.28 -7.46
C THR A 638 -8.39 -15.08 -8.30
N GLU A 639 -7.28 -14.75 -7.63
CA GLU A 639 -5.93 -15.04 -8.12
C GLU A 639 -5.57 -16.53 -7.93
N ILE A 640 -4.56 -17.02 -8.66
CA ILE A 640 -3.90 -18.34 -8.52
C ILE A 640 -2.45 -18.10 -8.05
N GLU A 641 -1.75 -19.12 -7.53
CA GLU A 641 -0.35 -19.07 -7.06
C GLU A 641 0.59 -18.39 -8.07
N HIS A 642 0.70 -18.95 -9.29
CA HIS A 642 1.62 -18.51 -10.34
C HIS A 642 1.03 -17.39 -11.24
N GLY A 643 -0.29 -17.19 -11.20
CA GLY A 643 -1.02 -16.17 -12.00
C GLY A 643 -0.80 -14.71 -11.60
N ASN A 644 0.20 -14.40 -10.76
CA ASN A 644 0.63 -13.04 -10.39
C ASN A 644 -0.51 -12.10 -9.90
N GLN A 645 -1.01 -11.20 -10.76
CA GLN A 645 -2.07 -10.22 -10.46
C GLN A 645 -3.32 -10.43 -11.32
N ASP A 646 -3.28 -11.42 -12.22
CA ASP A 646 -4.35 -11.77 -13.13
C ASP A 646 -5.51 -12.46 -12.38
N LEU A 647 -6.70 -12.48 -12.99
CA LEU A 647 -7.92 -13.01 -12.38
C LEU A 647 -8.48 -14.21 -13.13
N TYR A 648 -8.99 -15.16 -12.34
CA TYR A 648 -9.55 -16.43 -12.75
C TYR A 648 -10.98 -16.55 -12.19
N TYR A 649 -11.84 -17.22 -12.94
CA TYR A 649 -13.29 -17.16 -12.78
C TYR A 649 -13.87 -18.58 -12.70
N TYR A 650 -13.89 -19.16 -11.50
CA TYR A 650 -14.50 -20.47 -11.27
C TYR A 650 -16.02 -20.32 -11.14
N ARG A 651 -16.82 -21.23 -11.69
CA ARG A 651 -18.25 -21.30 -11.34
C ARG A 651 -18.43 -21.58 -9.84
N LYS A 652 -19.53 -21.12 -9.22
CA LYS A 652 -19.81 -21.41 -7.79
C LYS A 652 -19.75 -22.91 -7.46
N SER A 653 -20.41 -23.75 -8.25
CA SER A 653 -20.48 -25.21 -8.04
C SER A 653 -19.11 -25.90 -8.14
N VAL A 654 -18.31 -25.52 -9.15
CA VAL A 654 -16.93 -26.01 -9.32
C VAL A 654 -16.06 -25.61 -8.14
N TRP A 655 -16.15 -24.33 -7.71
CA TRP A 655 -15.44 -23.86 -6.53
C TRP A 655 -15.90 -24.56 -5.24
N GLU A 656 -17.16 -24.97 -5.15
CA GLU A 656 -17.71 -25.70 -4.02
C GLU A 656 -17.19 -27.15 -3.95
N LYS A 657 -17.16 -27.89 -5.08
CA LYS A 657 -16.46 -29.19 -5.18
C LYS A 657 -14.99 -29.06 -4.71
N LEU A 658 -14.26 -28.07 -5.25
CA LEU A 658 -12.86 -27.82 -4.91
C LEU A 658 -12.65 -27.51 -3.41
N ILE A 659 -13.50 -26.67 -2.81
CA ILE A 659 -13.41 -26.37 -1.38
C ILE A 659 -13.74 -27.58 -0.52
N ASN A 660 -14.71 -28.41 -0.91
CA ASN A 660 -15.07 -29.58 -0.12
C ASN A 660 -13.92 -30.61 -0.09
N LYS A 661 -13.28 -30.91 -1.24
CA LYS A 661 -12.04 -31.71 -1.29
C LYS A 661 -10.87 -31.05 -0.54
N SER A 662 -10.78 -29.71 -0.55
CA SER A 662 -9.77 -29.01 0.26
C SER A 662 -10.01 -29.18 1.76
N VAL A 663 -11.27 -29.23 2.20
CA VAL A 663 -11.66 -29.32 3.62
C VAL A 663 -11.52 -30.73 4.19
N THR A 664 -11.65 -31.80 3.37
CA THR A 664 -11.22 -33.14 3.79
C THR A 664 -9.71 -33.17 4.01
N CYS A 665 -8.93 -32.72 3.03
CA CYS A 665 -7.46 -32.62 3.12
C CYS A 665 -6.95 -31.77 4.30
N LEU A 666 -7.76 -30.87 4.88
CA LEU A 666 -7.38 -30.17 6.11
C LEU A 666 -7.44 -31.08 7.34
N LYS A 667 -8.44 -31.97 7.44
CA LYS A 667 -8.57 -32.90 8.56
C LYS A 667 -7.39 -33.87 8.60
N ASP A 668 -7.06 -34.40 7.43
CA ASP A 668 -5.92 -35.29 7.19
C ASP A 668 -4.57 -34.61 7.54
N GLN A 669 -4.52 -33.27 7.51
CA GLN A 669 -3.38 -32.43 7.89
C GLN A 669 -3.46 -31.91 9.34
N GLY A 670 -4.29 -32.51 10.21
CA GLY A 670 -4.36 -32.16 11.63
C GLY A 670 -5.11 -30.86 11.94
N TYR A 671 -6.02 -30.41 11.07
CA TYR A 671 -6.97 -29.34 11.40
C TYR A 671 -8.27 -29.91 11.97
N ASN A 672 -8.44 -29.79 13.28
CA ASN A 672 -9.61 -30.29 13.99
C ASN A 672 -10.80 -29.31 13.83
N ASP A 673 -11.98 -29.82 13.42
CA ASP A 673 -13.26 -29.09 13.44
C ASP A 673 -13.55 -28.66 14.90
N LEU A 674 -13.95 -27.41 15.12
CA LEU A 674 -14.37 -26.91 16.43
C LEU A 674 -15.83 -26.46 16.44
N ASP A 675 -16.55 -26.85 17.49
CA ASP A 675 -17.88 -26.36 17.79
C ASP A 675 -17.86 -24.87 18.25
N ALA A 676 -19.01 -24.21 18.17
CA ALA A 676 -19.10 -22.80 18.49
C ALA A 676 -18.91 -22.49 19.99
N ALA A 677 -19.22 -23.41 20.91
CA ALA A 677 -19.04 -23.26 22.36
C ALA A 677 -17.57 -23.36 22.78
N THR A 678 -16.83 -24.35 22.27
CA THR A 678 -15.39 -24.51 22.47
C THR A 678 -14.63 -23.28 21.95
N VAL A 679 -15.01 -22.76 20.78
CA VAL A 679 -14.48 -21.49 20.24
C VAL A 679 -14.77 -20.31 21.18
N ARG A 680 -15.93 -20.26 21.83
CA ARG A 680 -16.23 -19.25 22.87
C ARG A 680 -15.37 -19.45 24.13
N HIS A 681 -15.11 -20.69 24.56
CA HIS A 681 -14.26 -20.98 25.73
C HIS A 681 -12.80 -20.59 25.50
N ILE A 682 -12.20 -20.96 24.36
CA ILE A 682 -10.84 -20.56 23.97
C ILE A 682 -10.72 -19.04 23.93
N ILE A 683 -11.60 -18.38 23.17
CA ILE A 683 -11.48 -16.92 22.93
C ILE A 683 -11.76 -16.10 24.19
N LYS A 684 -12.58 -16.58 25.13
CA LYS A 684 -12.83 -15.92 26.44
C LYS A 684 -11.54 -15.63 27.22
N LYS A 685 -10.50 -16.47 27.08
CA LYS A 685 -9.26 -16.37 27.86
C LYS A 685 -8.29 -15.29 27.35
N ARG A 686 -8.51 -14.69 26.17
CA ARG A 686 -7.49 -13.91 25.46
C ARG A 686 -8.00 -12.67 24.72
N LEU A 687 -7.08 -11.80 24.31
CA LEU A 687 -7.36 -10.49 23.71
C LEU A 687 -7.66 -10.52 22.19
N PHE A 688 -7.44 -11.65 21.51
CA PHE A 688 -7.71 -11.84 20.08
C PHE A 688 -8.65 -13.02 19.83
N GLY A 689 -9.48 -12.91 18.79
CA GLY A 689 -10.51 -13.91 18.48
C GLY A 689 -9.99 -15.05 17.59
N PHE A 690 -10.72 -15.26 16.49
CA PHE A 690 -10.36 -16.16 15.39
C PHE A 690 -9.87 -15.36 14.17
N SER A 691 -9.13 -16.01 13.27
CA SER A 691 -8.68 -15.46 11.98
C SER A 691 -9.56 -16.00 10.85
N LYS A 692 -9.85 -15.20 9.82
CA LYS A 692 -10.64 -15.69 8.66
C LYS A 692 -9.75 -16.40 7.65
N LEU A 693 -10.13 -17.61 7.25
CA LEU A 693 -9.45 -18.41 6.24
C LEU A 693 -10.00 -18.11 4.84
N ARG A 694 -9.12 -18.23 3.84
CA ARG A 694 -9.42 -18.29 2.40
C ARG A 694 -8.42 -19.25 1.74
N PHE A 695 -8.83 -19.93 0.67
CA PHE A 695 -7.94 -20.69 -0.21
C PHE A 695 -7.54 -19.91 -1.47
N ARG A 696 -6.39 -20.28 -2.06
CA ARG A 696 -5.90 -19.89 -3.38
C ARG A 696 -5.43 -21.15 -4.12
N PRO A 697 -5.82 -21.38 -5.40
CA PRO A 697 -5.31 -22.53 -6.14
C PRO A 697 -3.80 -22.47 -6.36
N LYS A 698 -3.15 -23.63 -6.23
CA LYS A 698 -1.81 -23.98 -6.69
C LYS A 698 -1.97 -24.88 -7.94
N GLU A 699 -0.89 -25.39 -8.50
CA GLU A 699 -0.94 -26.35 -9.61
C GLU A 699 -1.36 -27.74 -9.08
N ASP A 700 -0.73 -28.13 -7.98
CA ASP A 700 -0.79 -29.38 -7.20
C ASP A 700 -1.66 -29.27 -5.91
N GLY A 701 -2.65 -28.37 -5.88
CA GLY A 701 -3.60 -28.29 -4.75
C GLY A 701 -4.09 -26.88 -4.40
N MET A 702 -4.36 -26.64 -3.11
CA MET A 702 -4.95 -25.38 -2.62
C MET A 702 -4.17 -24.81 -1.43
N ARG A 703 -3.61 -23.61 -1.59
CA ARG A 703 -2.88 -22.90 -0.54
C ARG A 703 -3.82 -22.15 0.40
N MET A 704 -3.69 -22.39 1.70
CA MET A 704 -4.39 -21.64 2.75
C MET A 704 -3.80 -20.23 2.94
N LEU A 705 -4.69 -19.26 3.19
CA LEU A 705 -4.35 -17.86 3.47
C LEU A 705 -5.25 -17.34 4.60
N SER A 706 -4.69 -17.20 5.81
CA SER A 706 -5.43 -16.70 6.96
C SER A 706 -5.21 -15.18 7.18
N ASN A 707 -6.29 -14.46 7.50
CA ASN A 707 -6.29 -13.00 7.62
C ASN A 707 -6.16 -12.56 9.08
N LEU A 708 -4.94 -12.66 9.62
CA LEU A 708 -4.59 -12.28 11.00
C LEU A 708 -4.54 -10.76 11.24
N LYS A 709 -4.73 -9.93 10.20
CA LYS A 709 -4.78 -8.45 10.29
C LYS A 709 -6.18 -7.90 10.53
N ALA A 710 -7.23 -8.63 10.19
CA ALA A 710 -8.61 -8.22 10.44
C ALA A 710 -9.05 -8.52 11.89
N SER A 711 -9.87 -7.65 12.48
CA SER A 711 -10.57 -7.95 13.74
C SER A 711 -11.71 -8.94 13.48
N SER A 712 -11.89 -9.87 14.42
CA SER A 712 -13.02 -10.81 14.43
C SER A 712 -14.12 -10.33 15.38
N ARG A 713 -15.33 -10.87 15.15
CA ARG A 713 -16.49 -10.64 16.00
C ARG A 713 -17.35 -11.91 16.06
N MET A 714 -17.95 -12.18 17.20
CA MET A 714 -18.79 -13.36 17.42
C MET A 714 -20.13 -12.90 18.04
N PRO A 715 -21.29 -13.45 17.63
CA PRO A 715 -22.55 -13.15 18.29
C PRO A 715 -22.49 -13.50 19.77
N LEU A 716 -23.16 -12.72 20.62
CA LEU A 716 -23.45 -13.18 21.99
C LEU A 716 -24.45 -14.34 21.91
N GLN A 717 -24.14 -15.43 22.60
CA GLN A 717 -25.14 -16.42 22.99
C GLN A 717 -25.88 -15.83 24.20
N LYS A 718 -27.15 -15.47 24.04
CA LYS A 718 -28.05 -15.34 25.19
C LYS A 718 -28.24 -16.74 25.79
N SER A 719 -28.15 -16.85 27.11
CA SER A 719 -28.69 -18.00 27.83
C SER A 719 -30.21 -18.05 27.62
N SER A 720 -30.74 -19.24 27.33
CA SER A 720 -32.17 -19.47 27.11
C SER A 720 -32.96 -19.59 28.41
N LEU A 721 -32.63 -18.74 29.40
CA LEU A 721 -33.16 -18.73 30.77
C LEU A 721 -34.06 -17.52 31.06
N GLU A 722 -34.23 -16.60 30.11
CA GLU A 722 -35.11 -15.43 30.21
C GLU A 722 -36.42 -15.56 29.40
N ASP A 723 -36.58 -16.59 28.56
CA ASP A 723 -37.76 -16.80 27.69
C ASP A 723 -38.82 -17.73 28.36
N LYS A 724 -39.11 -17.55 29.66
CA LYS A 724 -40.12 -18.34 30.42
C LYS A 724 -41.12 -17.52 31.26
N SER A 725 -41.32 -16.22 30.96
CA SER A 725 -42.41 -15.43 31.55
C SER A 725 -42.94 -14.32 30.63
N CYS A 726 -43.88 -14.68 29.74
CA CYS A 726 -44.93 -13.80 29.20
C CYS A 726 -45.83 -14.59 28.24
N GLY A 727 -47.08 -14.82 28.63
CA GLY A 727 -48.07 -15.52 27.81
C GLY A 727 -48.86 -14.60 26.89
N MET A 728 -49.10 -15.08 25.66
CA MET A 728 -50.22 -14.77 24.75
C MET A 728 -50.45 -13.34 24.19
N HIS A 729 -50.93 -13.33 22.94
CA HIS A 729 -51.59 -12.26 22.17
C HIS A 729 -50.89 -10.89 21.95
N GLY A 730 -50.60 -10.57 20.68
CA GLY A 730 -50.22 -9.20 20.26
C GLY A 730 -49.72 -9.10 18.81
N LYS A 731 -50.50 -8.44 17.93
CA LYS A 731 -50.26 -8.28 16.47
C LYS A 731 -48.78 -7.99 16.10
N GLY A 732 -48.20 -8.86 15.28
CA GLY A 732 -46.74 -8.95 15.07
C GLY A 732 -46.08 -7.79 14.31
N LYS A 733 -45.45 -6.85 15.04
CA LYS A 733 -44.36 -6.02 14.50
C LYS A 733 -43.09 -6.86 14.42
N PHE A 734 -42.55 -7.06 13.20
CA PHE A 734 -41.33 -7.84 12.96
C PHE A 734 -40.05 -7.10 13.43
N CYS A 735 -39.91 -6.93 14.74
CA CYS A 735 -38.79 -6.26 15.37
C CYS A 735 -37.54 -7.14 15.27
N SER A 736 -36.66 -6.82 14.32
CA SER A 736 -35.43 -7.59 14.09
C SER A 736 -34.54 -7.58 15.34
N LYS A 737 -34.58 -8.66 16.15
CA LYS A 737 -33.81 -8.82 17.41
C LYS A 737 -32.38 -8.33 17.19
N LYS A 738 -31.95 -7.32 17.96
CA LYS A 738 -30.66 -6.63 17.83
C LYS A 738 -29.55 -7.57 18.33
N VAL A 739 -29.08 -8.46 17.45
CA VAL A 739 -27.97 -9.38 17.76
C VAL A 739 -26.75 -8.57 18.15
N GLU A 740 -26.28 -8.79 19.37
CA GLU A 740 -25.08 -8.14 19.91
C GLU A 740 -23.86 -9.02 19.60
N PHE A 741 -22.68 -8.40 19.57
CA PHE A 741 -21.44 -9.06 19.15
C PHE A 741 -20.29 -8.70 20.08
N ASN A 742 -19.54 -9.71 20.52
CA ASN A 742 -18.21 -9.52 21.10
C ASN A 742 -17.26 -9.13 19.97
N TYR A 743 -16.40 -8.14 20.22
CA TYR A 743 -15.41 -7.62 19.28
C TYR A 743 -14.00 -7.86 19.79
N PHE A 744 -13.15 -8.48 18.98
CA PHE A 744 -11.79 -8.84 19.37
C PHE A 744 -10.75 -8.04 18.59
N LYS A 745 -9.58 -7.81 19.19
CA LYS A 745 -8.43 -7.24 18.48
C LYS A 745 -7.98 -8.25 17.41
N SER A 746 -7.34 -7.76 16.34
CA SER A 746 -6.69 -8.65 15.37
C SER A 746 -5.43 -9.27 16.00
N VAL A 747 -5.09 -10.49 15.59
CA VAL A 747 -3.95 -11.23 16.15
C VAL A 747 -2.65 -10.44 15.96
N ASN A 748 -2.45 -9.88 14.76
CA ASN A 748 -1.32 -9.00 14.41
C ASN A 748 -1.39 -7.58 15.05
N LEU A 749 -2.37 -7.31 15.92
CA LEU A 749 -2.41 -6.12 16.79
C LEU A 749 -2.02 -6.47 18.24
N VAL A 750 -2.35 -7.67 18.72
CA VAL A 750 -1.95 -8.14 20.05
C VAL A 750 -0.47 -8.55 20.06
N LEU A 751 -0.04 -9.34 19.08
CA LEU A 751 1.35 -9.83 18.98
C LEU A 751 2.38 -8.75 18.56
N ARG A 752 2.02 -7.46 18.57
CA ARG A 752 2.94 -6.38 18.20
C ARG A 752 4.09 -6.25 19.19
N ASP A 753 3.77 -6.38 20.48
CA ASP A 753 4.73 -6.26 21.57
C ASP A 753 5.66 -7.49 21.55
N THR A 754 5.10 -8.69 21.41
CA THR A 754 5.84 -9.95 21.19
C THR A 754 6.78 -9.90 19.99
N HIS A 755 6.30 -9.38 18.85
CA HIS A 755 7.12 -9.20 17.65
C HIS A 755 8.24 -8.17 17.85
N ALA A 756 8.01 -7.13 18.65
CA ALA A 756 9.05 -6.15 18.98
C ALA A 756 10.13 -6.73 19.91
N VAL A 757 9.75 -7.56 20.89
CA VAL A 757 10.71 -8.29 21.74
C VAL A 757 11.54 -9.29 20.92
N LEU A 758 10.90 -10.18 20.16
CA LEU A 758 11.59 -11.17 19.32
C LEU A 758 12.52 -10.50 18.29
N LYS A 759 12.15 -9.32 17.77
CA LYS A 759 13.01 -8.52 16.89
C LYS A 759 14.13 -7.77 17.63
N GLY A 760 13.96 -7.47 18.91
CA GLY A 760 15.05 -6.98 19.77
C GLY A 760 16.10 -8.06 19.97
N ILE A 761 15.66 -9.26 20.37
CA ILE A 761 16.53 -10.43 20.55
C ILE A 761 17.26 -10.79 19.23
N GLN A 762 16.61 -10.67 18.07
CA GLN A 762 17.27 -10.80 16.75
C GLN A 762 18.48 -9.85 16.53
N LEU A 763 18.53 -8.71 17.22
CA LEU A 763 19.58 -7.69 17.08
C LEU A 763 20.57 -7.69 18.25
N GLU A 764 20.15 -8.17 19.43
CA GLU A 764 21.01 -8.38 20.61
C GLU A 764 21.80 -9.70 20.51
N GLU A 765 21.17 -10.77 20.02
CA GLU A 765 21.65 -12.16 20.04
C GLU A 765 21.47 -12.84 18.66
N PRO A 766 22.21 -12.40 17.61
CA PRO A 766 22.02 -12.89 16.24
C PRO A 766 22.34 -14.39 16.08
N GLU A 767 23.28 -14.93 16.86
CA GLU A 767 23.64 -16.35 16.90
C GLU A 767 22.48 -17.25 17.32
N LYS A 768 21.50 -16.78 18.11
CA LYS A 768 20.27 -17.55 18.40
C LYS A 768 19.50 -17.97 17.14
N LEU A 769 19.69 -17.27 16.01
CA LEU A 769 19.07 -17.51 14.71
C LEU A 769 19.92 -18.36 13.73
N GLY A 770 21.15 -18.75 14.11
CA GLY A 770 22.02 -19.61 13.30
C GLY A 770 22.38 -19.03 11.92
N ALA A 771 22.22 -19.84 10.88
CA ALA A 771 22.58 -19.47 9.50
C ALA A 771 21.60 -18.49 8.84
N SER A 772 20.53 -18.07 9.55
CA SER A 772 19.48 -17.20 9.03
C SER A 772 20.00 -15.94 8.32
N VAL A 773 19.28 -15.54 7.26
CA VAL A 773 19.37 -14.25 6.56
C VAL A 773 17.95 -13.73 6.26
N PHE A 774 17.73 -12.42 6.33
CA PHE A 774 16.37 -11.85 6.22
C PHE A 774 16.18 -10.92 5.01
N ASP A 775 17.28 -10.40 4.44
CA ASP A 775 17.26 -9.77 3.12
C ASP A 775 18.60 -9.93 2.36
N TYR A 776 18.65 -9.43 1.11
CA TYR A 776 19.86 -9.53 0.28
C TYR A 776 21.06 -8.71 0.82
N ASN A 777 20.88 -7.80 1.78
CA ASN A 777 22.00 -7.14 2.46
C ASN A 777 22.64 -8.08 3.49
N ASP A 778 21.85 -8.86 4.23
CA ASP A 778 22.38 -9.92 5.10
C ASP A 778 23.13 -10.98 4.28
N VAL A 779 22.55 -11.42 3.15
CA VAL A 779 23.21 -12.33 2.21
C VAL A 779 24.53 -11.74 1.72
N TYR A 780 24.51 -10.50 1.22
CA TYR A 780 25.71 -9.85 0.71
C TYR A 780 26.80 -9.68 1.80
N ARG A 781 26.43 -9.32 3.03
CA ARG A 781 27.37 -9.17 4.16
C ARG A 781 28.03 -10.49 4.54
N LYS A 782 27.29 -11.61 4.56
CA LYS A 782 27.86 -12.94 4.86
C LYS A 782 28.64 -13.52 3.67
N LEU A 783 28.11 -13.42 2.44
CA LEU A 783 28.65 -14.09 1.26
C LEU A 783 29.85 -13.36 0.63
N CYS A 784 29.87 -12.02 0.62
CA CYS A 784 30.93 -11.27 -0.07
C CYS A 784 32.34 -11.50 0.54
N PRO A 785 32.54 -11.47 1.88
CA PRO A 785 33.83 -11.81 2.48
C PRO A 785 34.29 -13.24 2.17
N PHE A 786 33.38 -14.21 2.23
CA PHE A 786 33.67 -15.62 1.92
C PHE A 786 34.13 -15.80 0.46
N LEU A 787 33.41 -15.24 -0.52
CA LEU A 787 33.79 -15.34 -1.93
C LEU A 787 35.12 -14.64 -2.24
N ILE A 788 35.45 -13.54 -1.54
CA ILE A 788 36.77 -12.89 -1.66
C ILE A 788 37.86 -13.75 -1.02
N GLY A 789 37.61 -14.33 0.15
CA GLY A 789 38.53 -15.25 0.81
C GLY A 789 38.86 -16.47 -0.06
N LEU A 790 37.88 -17.03 -0.77
CA LEU A 790 38.11 -18.11 -1.74
C LEU A 790 38.97 -17.65 -2.93
N LYS A 791 38.64 -16.51 -3.56
CA LYS A 791 39.39 -15.98 -4.71
C LYS A 791 40.82 -15.58 -4.36
N ASN A 792 41.07 -15.07 -3.16
CA ASN A 792 42.38 -14.61 -2.75
C ASN A 792 43.33 -15.74 -2.31
N ARG A 793 42.80 -16.91 -1.90
CA ARG A 793 43.62 -18.02 -1.38
C ARG A 793 44.15 -18.97 -2.46
N LEU A 794 43.60 -18.96 -3.68
CA LEU A 794 43.87 -19.99 -4.69
C LEU A 794 43.94 -19.40 -6.10
N VAL A 795 45.04 -19.65 -6.81
CA VAL A 795 45.33 -19.14 -8.17
C VAL A 795 44.35 -19.70 -9.21
N THR A 796 43.94 -20.96 -9.04
CA THR A 796 42.79 -21.55 -9.73
C THR A 796 41.63 -21.68 -8.74
N VAL A 797 40.44 -21.20 -9.13
CA VAL A 797 39.24 -21.32 -8.28
C VAL A 797 38.96 -22.81 -8.06
N PRO A 798 38.88 -23.31 -6.81
CA PRO A 798 38.62 -24.72 -6.56
C PRO A 798 37.19 -25.06 -7.00
N GLY A 799 36.96 -26.32 -7.35
CA GLY A 799 35.60 -26.82 -7.57
C GLY A 799 34.75 -26.57 -6.32
N ALA A 800 33.83 -25.60 -6.39
CA ALA A 800 33.03 -25.21 -5.25
C ALA A 800 31.77 -26.09 -5.18
N PHE A 801 31.62 -26.84 -4.10
CA PHE A 801 30.53 -27.79 -3.91
C PHE A 801 29.35 -27.08 -3.24
N VAL A 802 28.28 -26.91 -4.01
CA VAL A 802 27.08 -26.15 -3.64
C VAL A 802 25.92 -27.11 -3.39
N VAL A 803 25.20 -26.90 -2.29
CA VAL A 803 24.03 -27.70 -1.90
C VAL A 803 22.88 -26.76 -1.56
N VAL A 804 21.75 -26.91 -2.25
CA VAL A 804 20.51 -26.13 -2.02
C VAL A 804 19.35 -27.08 -1.75
N SER A 805 18.53 -26.74 -0.76
CA SER A 805 17.31 -27.46 -0.41
C SER A 805 16.24 -26.52 0.17
N ASP A 806 14.99 -26.91 0.06
CA ASP A 806 13.81 -26.18 0.54
C ASP A 806 13.07 -27.09 1.53
N VAL A 807 12.73 -26.58 2.71
CA VAL A 807 12.09 -27.37 3.76
C VAL A 807 10.63 -27.68 3.42
N LEU A 808 10.29 -28.96 3.37
CA LEU A 808 8.95 -29.43 3.01
C LEU A 808 7.90 -28.88 3.99
N LYS A 809 7.00 -28.05 3.46
CA LYS A 809 5.88 -27.42 4.19
C LYS A 809 6.34 -26.66 5.46
N ALA A 810 7.50 -26.00 5.42
CA ALA A 810 8.22 -25.42 6.57
C ALA A 810 7.40 -24.69 7.67
N PHE A 811 6.31 -23.99 7.35
CA PHE A 811 5.45 -23.38 8.37
C PHE A 811 4.47 -24.36 9.00
N ASP A 812 3.99 -25.31 8.21
CA ASP A 812 2.90 -26.22 8.54
C ASP A 812 3.43 -27.53 9.18
N SER A 813 4.74 -27.79 9.09
CA SER A 813 5.42 -28.95 9.70
C SER A 813 5.99 -28.72 11.12
N ILE A 814 6.25 -27.48 11.54
CA ILE A 814 6.90 -27.17 12.82
C ILE A 814 6.20 -27.83 14.02
N ASP A 815 6.94 -28.62 14.80
CA ASP A 815 6.47 -29.12 16.09
C ASP A 815 6.24 -27.94 17.05
N GLN A 816 4.99 -27.81 17.50
CA GLN A 816 4.53 -26.70 18.33
C GLN A 816 5.07 -26.73 19.77
N ASP A 817 5.30 -27.91 20.36
CA ASP A 817 5.80 -28.03 21.72
C ASP A 817 7.33 -27.90 21.74
N LYS A 818 8.02 -28.45 20.74
CA LYS A 818 9.45 -28.18 20.51
C LYS A 818 9.70 -26.70 20.22
N LEU A 819 8.83 -26.03 19.45
CA LEU A 819 8.90 -24.58 19.27
C LEU A 819 8.72 -23.83 20.59
N LEU A 820 7.73 -24.21 21.41
CA LEU A 820 7.51 -23.59 22.72
C LEU A 820 8.64 -23.91 23.72
N SER A 821 9.39 -25.01 23.56
CA SER A 821 10.61 -25.26 24.34
C SER A 821 11.74 -24.32 23.89
N VAL A 822 12.07 -24.29 22.58
CA VAL A 822 13.11 -23.43 22.00
C VAL A 822 12.88 -21.95 22.35
N LEU A 823 11.63 -21.51 22.44
CA LEU A 823 11.30 -20.14 22.81
C LEU A 823 11.65 -19.80 24.28
N LYS A 824 11.68 -20.77 25.21
CA LYS A 824 12.17 -20.57 26.59
C LYS A 824 13.66 -20.20 26.59
N ASP A 825 14.43 -20.89 25.76
CA ASP A 825 15.89 -20.68 25.62
C ASP A 825 16.20 -19.34 24.92
N VAL A 826 15.26 -18.84 24.10
CA VAL A 826 15.34 -17.53 23.45
C VAL A 826 14.92 -16.39 24.39
N ILE A 827 13.77 -16.50 25.06
CA ILE A 827 13.15 -15.45 25.88
C ILE A 827 13.53 -15.63 27.36
N GLN A 828 14.76 -15.24 27.69
CA GLN A 828 15.36 -15.47 29.01
C GLN A 828 15.02 -14.38 30.05
N LYS A 829 15.09 -13.09 29.68
CA LYS A 829 14.84 -11.94 30.60
C LYS A 829 13.38 -11.98 31.10
N ASP A 830 13.13 -11.76 32.39
CA ASP A 830 11.77 -11.86 32.95
C ASP A 830 10.87 -10.65 32.61
N GLU A 831 11.47 -9.48 32.41
CA GLU A 831 10.81 -8.32 31.81
C GLU A 831 11.58 -7.76 30.62
N TYR A 832 10.82 -7.24 29.64
CA TYR A 832 11.35 -6.55 28.47
C TYR A 832 10.77 -5.13 28.37
N LEU A 833 11.63 -4.11 28.34
CA LEU A 833 11.25 -2.70 28.21
C LEU A 833 11.09 -2.31 26.73
N LEU A 834 9.85 -2.27 26.25
CA LEU A 834 9.55 -1.74 24.91
C LEU A 834 9.38 -0.22 24.94
N LYS A 835 9.85 0.49 23.91
CA LYS A 835 9.70 1.95 23.74
C LYS A 835 9.22 2.30 22.33
N GLN A 836 8.18 3.13 22.23
CA GLN A 836 7.67 3.64 20.96
C GLN A 836 8.26 5.01 20.62
N SER A 837 8.87 5.11 19.44
CA SER A 837 9.28 6.39 18.84
C SER A 837 8.48 6.68 17.57
N HIS A 838 8.35 7.96 17.23
CA HIS A 838 7.74 8.39 15.98
C HIS A 838 8.82 8.99 15.08
N GLN A 839 9.03 8.37 13.92
CA GLN A 839 10.00 8.83 12.94
C GLN A 839 9.27 9.56 11.80
N VAL A 840 9.48 10.87 11.71
CA VAL A 840 8.99 11.69 10.61
C VAL A 840 10.00 11.64 9.46
N VAL A 841 9.58 11.08 8.33
CA VAL A 841 10.40 10.86 7.14
C VAL A 841 9.90 11.75 6.01
N CYS A 842 10.77 12.58 5.45
CA CYS A 842 10.45 13.30 4.22
C CYS A 842 10.61 12.40 3.00
N THR A 843 9.56 12.30 2.18
CA THR A 843 9.65 11.83 0.79
C THR A 843 9.30 12.98 -0.15
N ASP A 844 9.80 12.90 -1.39
CA ASP A 844 9.64 13.90 -2.47
C ASP A 844 8.25 14.58 -2.55
N LYS A 845 7.18 13.84 -2.24
CA LYS A 845 5.78 14.29 -2.38
C LYS A 845 5.01 14.41 -1.06
N SER A 846 5.51 13.84 0.05
CA SER A 846 4.79 13.80 1.31
C SER A 846 5.67 13.49 2.53
N LEU A 847 5.25 13.98 3.69
CA LEU A 847 5.78 13.61 5.00
C LEU A 847 5.05 12.36 5.50
N TRP A 848 5.80 11.40 6.05
CA TRP A 848 5.27 10.17 6.62
C TRP A 848 5.70 10.02 8.07
N VAL A 849 4.75 9.71 8.95
CA VAL A 849 5.03 9.39 10.36
C VAL A 849 5.02 7.87 10.51
N HIS A 850 6.18 7.28 10.77
CA HIS A 850 6.31 5.86 11.10
C HIS A 850 6.30 5.71 12.63
N LYS A 851 5.56 4.72 13.14
CA LYS A 851 5.61 4.31 14.55
C LYS A 851 6.57 3.13 14.65
N ASN A 852 7.70 3.35 15.31
CA ASN A 852 8.73 2.34 15.53
C ASN A 852 8.61 1.89 16.99
N LEU A 853 8.21 0.64 17.21
CA LEU A 853 8.26 0.00 18.53
C LEU A 853 9.54 -0.85 18.57
N VAL A 854 10.37 -0.63 19.58
CA VAL A 854 11.67 -1.30 19.72
C VAL A 854 11.87 -1.72 21.17
N LEU A 855 12.57 -2.83 21.38
CA LEU A 855 13.17 -3.17 22.67
C LEU A 855 14.25 -2.16 23.04
N MET A 856 14.35 -1.83 24.33
CA MET A 856 15.46 -1.11 24.91
C MET A 856 16.22 -2.08 25.83
N ASP A 857 17.54 -2.05 25.73
CA ASP A 857 18.45 -2.78 26.61
C ASP A 857 19.38 -1.79 27.32
N GLN A 858 19.84 -2.14 28.53
CA GLN A 858 20.65 -1.27 29.37
C GLN A 858 22.00 -0.91 28.72
N ASN A 859 22.58 -1.79 27.90
CA ASN A 859 23.86 -1.57 27.21
C ASN A 859 23.69 -0.95 25.81
N MET A 860 22.45 -0.82 25.31
CA MET A 860 22.17 -0.31 23.97
C MET A 860 21.93 1.20 23.98
N SER A 861 23.02 1.98 23.82
CA SER A 861 22.91 3.42 23.61
C SER A 861 21.92 3.73 22.47
N THR A 862 21.04 4.72 22.69
CA THR A 862 19.91 5.04 21.78
C THR A 862 20.34 5.21 20.31
N VAL A 863 21.60 5.57 20.08
CA VAL A 863 22.22 5.73 18.76
C VAL A 863 22.26 4.41 17.96
N LYS A 864 22.63 3.27 18.56
CA LYS A 864 22.73 1.96 17.86
C LYS A 864 21.38 1.55 17.26
N VAL A 865 20.28 1.74 17.99
CA VAL A 865 18.91 1.49 17.50
C VAL A 865 18.53 2.38 16.30
N THR A 866 19.13 3.56 16.13
CA THR A 866 18.86 4.42 14.96
C THR A 866 19.62 4.01 13.70
N SER A 867 20.66 3.19 13.76
CA SER A 867 21.50 2.83 12.60
C SER A 867 20.83 1.78 11.71
N SER A 868 20.14 0.80 12.30
CA SER A 868 19.49 -0.35 11.64
C SER A 868 18.19 -0.03 10.89
N ILE A 869 17.88 1.25 10.64
CA ILE A 869 16.60 1.70 10.08
C ILE A 869 16.74 2.03 8.57
N PRO A 870 15.89 1.52 7.65
CA PRO A 870 16.13 1.55 6.18
C PRO A 870 16.14 2.91 5.45
N PHE A 871 16.21 4.03 6.17
CA PHE A 871 16.02 5.39 5.63
C PHE A 871 17.31 6.21 5.47
N CYS A 872 18.50 5.59 5.52
CA CYS A 872 19.83 6.23 5.53
C CYS A 872 20.23 7.12 4.33
N SER A 873 19.28 7.53 3.48
CA SER A 873 19.50 8.54 2.45
C SER A 873 18.45 9.65 2.37
N LEU A 874 17.48 9.67 3.31
CA LEU A 874 16.50 10.75 3.50
C LEU A 874 16.85 11.57 4.74
N HIS A 875 16.31 12.79 4.85
CA HIS A 875 16.25 13.46 6.15
C HIS A 875 15.12 12.87 6.99
N THR A 876 15.44 12.51 8.23
CA THR A 876 14.45 11.97 9.19
C THR A 876 14.56 12.66 10.54
N VAL A 877 13.43 13.03 11.12
CA VAL A 877 13.33 13.55 12.49
C VAL A 877 12.73 12.49 13.40
N PHE A 878 13.44 12.16 14.47
CA PHE A 878 12.95 11.27 15.53
C PHE A 878 12.25 12.09 16.62
N VAL A 879 11.13 11.57 17.11
CA VAL A 879 10.38 12.12 18.23
C VAL A 879 10.20 11.01 19.25
N ASN A 880 10.73 11.24 20.46
CA ASN A 880 10.40 10.42 21.61
C ASN A 880 9.00 10.84 22.10
N GLN A 881 8.10 9.87 22.30
CA GLN A 881 6.83 10.05 23.00
C GLN A 881 6.78 9.00 24.12
N GLU A 882 6.20 9.31 25.28
CA GLU A 882 6.12 8.34 26.38
C GLU A 882 5.08 7.25 26.09
N TRP A 883 5.47 6.28 25.27
CA TRP A 883 4.95 4.93 25.40
C TRP A 883 6.12 3.98 25.56
N SER A 884 6.65 3.96 26.78
CA SER A 884 7.32 2.79 27.33
C SER A 884 6.27 1.78 27.79
N ARG A 885 6.57 0.49 27.67
CA ARG A 885 5.79 -0.60 28.26
C ARG A 885 6.74 -1.70 28.71
N HIS A 886 6.68 -2.04 29.99
CA HIS A 886 7.23 -3.30 30.50
C HIS A 886 6.31 -4.44 30.05
N VAL A 887 6.89 -5.47 29.44
CA VAL A 887 6.19 -6.68 29.02
C VAL A 887 6.85 -7.87 29.70
N ARG A 888 6.09 -8.53 30.57
CA ARG A 888 6.54 -9.70 31.32
C ARG A 888 6.60 -10.94 30.45
N LYS A 889 7.53 -11.83 30.78
CA LYS A 889 7.76 -13.14 30.16
C LYS A 889 6.48 -13.99 30.13
N GLU A 890 5.68 -13.99 31.19
CA GLU A 890 4.40 -14.71 31.23
C GLU A 890 3.39 -14.16 30.21
N GLU A 891 3.31 -12.84 30.00
CA GLU A 891 2.44 -12.25 28.98
C GLU A 891 2.91 -12.62 27.57
N LEU A 892 4.23 -12.65 27.34
CA LEU A 892 4.81 -13.09 26.07
C LEU A 892 4.48 -14.57 25.80
N PHE A 893 4.77 -15.46 26.76
CA PHE A 893 4.51 -16.90 26.61
C PHE A 893 3.03 -17.24 26.55
N PHE A 894 2.16 -16.55 27.29
CA PHE A 894 0.71 -16.71 27.18
C PHE A 894 0.23 -16.37 25.77
N ASN A 895 0.59 -15.20 25.24
CA ASN A 895 0.19 -14.79 23.89
C ASN A 895 0.80 -15.69 22.80
N LEU A 896 2.03 -16.18 22.98
CA LEU A 896 2.66 -17.14 22.07
C LEU A 896 1.97 -18.50 22.10
N LYS A 897 1.70 -19.07 23.28
CA LYS A 897 1.01 -20.37 23.44
C LYS A 897 -0.40 -20.31 22.85
N GLU A 898 -1.17 -19.26 23.14
CA GLU A 898 -2.49 -19.02 22.55
C GLU A 898 -2.45 -18.83 21.02
N HIS A 899 -1.35 -18.30 20.49
CA HIS A 899 -1.17 -18.10 19.05
C HIS A 899 -0.68 -19.35 18.30
N VAL A 900 0.11 -20.21 18.94
CA VAL A 900 0.61 -21.46 18.36
C VAL A 900 -0.44 -22.56 18.52
N LYS A 901 -0.73 -22.98 19.75
CA LYS A 901 -1.61 -24.13 20.07
C LYS A 901 -3.09 -23.87 19.79
N TYR A 902 -3.56 -22.63 19.94
CA TYR A 902 -4.99 -22.30 19.94
C TYR A 902 -5.38 -21.28 18.84
N ASN A 903 -4.68 -21.29 17.70
CA ASN A 903 -5.06 -20.49 16.54
C ASN A 903 -6.35 -20.99 15.89
N VAL A 904 -7.48 -20.38 16.26
CA VAL A 904 -8.78 -20.66 15.66
C VAL A 904 -8.90 -19.97 14.30
N LEU A 905 -9.16 -20.75 13.26
CA LEU A 905 -9.50 -20.31 11.91
C LEU A 905 -11.01 -20.41 11.67
N GLN A 906 -11.59 -19.47 10.92
CA GLN A 906 -12.98 -19.54 10.45
C GLN A 906 -13.02 -19.70 8.93
N LEU A 907 -13.72 -20.74 8.46
CA LEU A 907 -14.14 -20.91 7.07
C LEU A 907 -15.68 -20.89 7.01
N ASP A 908 -16.23 -19.82 6.45
CA ASP A 908 -17.66 -19.50 6.40
C ASP A 908 -18.37 -19.59 7.77
N LYS A 909 -18.99 -20.74 8.08
CA LYS A 909 -19.67 -21.03 9.35
C LYS A 909 -18.90 -22.00 10.26
N LYS A 910 -17.95 -22.77 9.72
CA LYS A 910 -17.13 -23.73 10.46
C LYS A 910 -15.91 -23.06 11.09
N PHE A 911 -15.44 -23.62 12.18
CA PHE A 911 -14.20 -23.24 12.84
C PHE A 911 -13.24 -24.42 12.88
N PHE A 912 -11.95 -24.14 12.81
CA PHE A 912 -10.87 -25.12 12.83
C PHE A 912 -9.76 -24.66 13.77
N VAL A 913 -9.03 -25.59 14.37
CA VAL A 913 -7.76 -25.32 15.08
C VAL A 913 -6.65 -26.18 14.50
N LEU A 914 -5.41 -25.68 14.55
CA LEU A 914 -4.24 -26.29 13.94
C LEU A 914 -3.42 -27.08 14.98
N GLY A 915 -3.29 -28.40 14.82
CA GLY A 915 -2.55 -29.26 15.74
C GLY A 915 -1.01 -29.24 15.58
N VAL A 916 -0.52 -29.05 14.35
CA VAL A 916 0.91 -29.07 13.99
C VAL A 916 1.24 -27.84 13.14
N GLY A 917 2.44 -27.27 13.25
CA GLY A 917 2.84 -26.07 12.51
C GLY A 917 2.30 -24.77 13.09
N ILE A 918 2.58 -23.66 12.40
CA ILE A 918 2.30 -22.28 12.82
C ILE A 918 1.59 -21.47 11.71
N PRO A 919 0.65 -20.56 12.06
CA PRO A 919 -0.20 -19.91 11.07
C PRO A 919 0.56 -18.95 10.13
N GLN A 920 0.50 -19.23 8.83
CA GLN A 920 1.03 -18.36 7.78
C GLN A 920 0.32 -16.99 7.77
N GLY A 921 1.08 -15.90 7.65
CA GLY A 921 0.54 -14.53 7.60
C GLY A 921 0.42 -13.82 8.97
N SER A 922 0.87 -14.45 10.06
CA SER A 922 1.13 -13.75 11.32
C SER A 922 2.35 -12.85 11.19
N ILE A 923 2.49 -11.84 12.03
CA ILE A 923 3.71 -11.02 12.09
C ILE A 923 4.89 -11.76 12.73
N VAL A 924 4.64 -12.73 13.61
CA VAL A 924 5.73 -13.47 14.30
C VAL A 924 6.21 -14.72 13.56
N SER A 925 5.37 -15.40 12.76
CA SER A 925 5.67 -16.76 12.29
C SER A 925 7.01 -16.91 11.55
N SER A 926 7.45 -15.92 10.76
CA SER A 926 8.77 -15.96 10.11
C SER A 926 9.93 -15.90 11.10
N LEU A 927 9.81 -15.14 12.21
CA LEU A 927 10.82 -15.14 13.27
C LEU A 927 10.79 -16.44 14.06
N LEU A 928 9.59 -16.95 14.39
CA LEU A 928 9.44 -18.24 15.09
C LEU A 928 10.07 -19.39 14.29
N CYS A 929 9.83 -19.42 12.98
CA CYS A 929 10.46 -20.33 12.03
C CYS A 929 11.99 -20.18 12.01
N SER A 930 12.52 -18.95 11.93
CA SER A 930 13.97 -18.73 11.94
C SER A 930 14.66 -19.07 13.27
N PHE A 931 14.01 -18.88 14.43
CA PHE A 931 14.52 -19.34 15.73
C PHE A 931 14.47 -20.88 15.85
N TYR A 932 13.39 -21.51 15.36
CA TYR A 932 13.23 -22.96 15.37
C TYR A 932 14.33 -23.66 14.57
N TYR A 933 14.52 -23.26 13.30
CA TYR A 933 15.60 -23.80 12.47
C TYR A 933 16.98 -23.28 12.88
N GLY A 934 17.09 -22.10 13.51
CA GLY A 934 18.34 -21.62 14.13
C GLY A 934 18.77 -22.44 15.35
N HIS A 935 17.83 -23.05 16.07
CA HIS A 935 18.10 -24.03 17.12
C HIS A 935 18.43 -25.41 16.55
N LEU A 936 17.75 -25.86 15.48
CA LEU A 936 18.14 -27.06 14.73
C LEU A 936 19.59 -26.95 14.21
N GLU A 937 19.94 -25.80 13.63
CA GLU A 937 21.26 -25.54 13.07
C GLU A 937 22.37 -25.66 14.11
N ARG A 938 22.28 -24.89 15.20
CA ARG A 938 23.29 -24.87 16.26
C ARG A 938 23.49 -26.21 16.97
N ASN A 939 22.42 -26.99 17.14
CA ASN A 939 22.49 -28.23 17.92
C ASN A 939 22.74 -29.48 17.09
N LEU A 940 22.34 -29.53 15.81
CA LEU A 940 22.45 -30.74 14.98
C LEU A 940 23.18 -30.56 13.64
N ILE A 941 23.19 -29.37 13.03
CA ILE A 941 23.80 -29.18 11.71
C ILE A 941 25.25 -28.71 11.83
N ILE A 942 25.49 -27.62 12.57
CA ILE A 942 26.83 -27.05 12.72
C ILE A 942 27.80 -28.05 13.40
N PRO A 943 27.46 -28.70 14.53
CA PRO A 943 28.31 -29.75 15.13
C PRO A 943 28.51 -31.00 14.26
N TYR A 944 27.66 -31.22 13.26
CA TYR A 944 27.83 -32.31 12.28
C TYR A 944 28.79 -31.89 11.16
N LEU A 945 28.71 -30.65 10.69
CA LEU A 945 29.64 -30.09 9.69
C LEU A 945 31.05 -29.94 10.26
N GLU A 946 31.20 -29.52 11.51
CA GLU A 946 32.48 -29.43 12.22
C GLU A 946 33.17 -30.80 12.31
N LYS A 947 32.46 -31.82 12.84
CA LYS A 947 32.98 -33.20 12.93
C LYS A 947 33.30 -33.81 11.55
N ALA A 948 32.49 -33.52 10.54
CA ALA A 948 32.78 -33.93 9.16
C ALA A 948 34.01 -33.21 8.58
N GLY A 949 34.24 -31.95 8.94
CA GLY A 949 35.40 -31.15 8.58
C GLY A 949 36.70 -31.65 9.23
N GLU A 950 36.66 -31.99 10.53
CA GLU A 950 37.77 -32.65 11.22
C GLU A 950 38.14 -33.99 10.60
N ALA A 951 37.15 -34.84 10.32
CA ALA A 951 37.35 -36.14 9.69
C ALA A 951 37.84 -36.01 8.23
N ALA A 952 37.64 -34.87 7.58
CA ALA A 952 38.26 -34.56 6.29
C ALA A 952 39.69 -34.03 6.46
N ALA A 953 40.01 -33.29 7.53
CA ALA A 953 41.36 -32.83 7.83
C ALA A 953 42.32 -33.99 8.16
N LYS A 954 41.86 -34.92 9.01
CA LYS A 954 42.63 -36.10 9.49
C LYS A 954 42.97 -37.10 8.37
N ASP A 955 42.19 -37.13 7.28
CA ASP A 955 42.51 -37.91 6.07
C ASP A 955 43.60 -37.25 5.21
N ILE A 956 43.70 -35.92 5.22
CA ILE A 956 44.68 -35.16 4.43
C ILE A 956 46.07 -35.24 5.09
N SER A 957 46.15 -35.05 6.41
CA SER A 957 47.43 -35.16 7.14
C SER A 957 48.03 -36.57 7.09
N ARG A 958 47.21 -37.63 6.98
CA ARG A 958 47.67 -39.00 6.73
C ARG A 958 48.23 -39.25 5.33
N ARG A 959 47.96 -38.37 4.36
CA ARG A 959 48.46 -38.50 2.97
C ARG A 959 49.69 -37.64 2.67
N HIS A 960 50.03 -36.70 3.54
CA HIS A 960 51.23 -35.86 3.43
C HIS A 960 52.19 -36.12 4.59
N ILE A 961 52.88 -37.27 4.54
CA ILE A 961 54.11 -37.50 5.32
C ILE A 961 55.30 -37.28 4.37
N SER A 962 55.54 -36.01 4.07
CA SER A 962 56.74 -35.50 3.40
C SER A 962 56.91 -34.06 3.87
N ASN A 963 58.05 -33.73 4.46
CA ASN A 963 58.27 -32.49 5.20
C ASN A 963 57.94 -31.24 4.38
N ASP A 964 57.28 -30.27 5.00
CA ASP A 964 57.92 -28.97 5.21
C ASP A 964 57.33 -28.22 6.40
N VAL A 965 58.16 -27.41 7.08
CA VAL A 965 57.81 -26.73 8.35
C VAL A 965 57.91 -25.22 8.19
N SER A 966 56.82 -24.57 7.77
CA SER A 966 56.48 -23.16 8.12
C SER A 966 55.27 -22.63 7.33
N ALA A 967 54.06 -22.93 7.80
CA ALA A 967 52.88 -22.15 7.46
C ALA A 967 51.90 -22.17 8.64
N GLU A 968 51.67 -21.01 9.27
CA GLU A 968 50.59 -20.88 10.25
C GLU A 968 49.24 -21.07 9.53
N GLU A 969 48.51 -22.15 9.81
CA GLU A 969 47.20 -22.42 9.21
C GLU A 969 46.16 -21.37 9.65
N SER A 970 46.14 -20.24 8.94
CA SER A 970 45.20 -19.14 9.19
C SER A 970 43.75 -19.59 8.93
N SER A 971 43.11 -20.03 10.02
CA SER A 971 41.72 -20.49 10.13
C SER A 971 40.77 -19.71 9.22
N GLY A 972 40.41 -20.31 8.09
CA GLY A 972 39.44 -19.78 7.13
C GLY A 972 38.31 -20.77 6.93
N ASP A 973 37.08 -20.27 6.96
CA ASP A 973 35.87 -21.10 6.89
C ASP A 973 35.87 -22.00 5.64
N ARG A 974 35.92 -23.32 5.84
CA ARG A 974 35.88 -24.32 4.75
C ARG A 974 34.50 -24.44 4.08
N TYR A 975 33.49 -23.73 4.60
CA TYR A 975 32.15 -23.64 4.06
C TYR A 975 31.43 -22.37 4.54
N ILE A 976 30.39 -21.94 3.82
CA ILE A 976 29.39 -20.99 4.30
C ILE A 976 28.01 -21.63 4.24
N LEU A 977 27.24 -21.50 5.32
CA LEU A 977 25.84 -21.91 5.40
C LEU A 977 24.95 -20.66 5.52
N LEU A 978 23.93 -20.58 4.67
CA LEU A 978 22.92 -19.52 4.66
C LEU A 978 21.53 -20.14 4.62
N ARG A 979 20.56 -19.57 5.36
CA ARG A 979 19.14 -19.96 5.24
C ARG A 979 18.22 -18.76 5.12
N PHE A 980 17.47 -18.69 4.03
CA PHE A 980 16.45 -17.67 3.81
C PHE A 980 15.07 -18.21 4.24
N VAL A 981 14.80 -18.13 5.55
CA VAL A 981 13.64 -18.75 6.23
C VAL A 981 13.65 -20.28 6.11
N ASP A 982 13.25 -20.81 4.96
CA ASP A 982 13.05 -22.22 4.59
C ASP A 982 13.92 -22.68 3.39
N ASP A 983 14.54 -21.76 2.64
CA ASP A 983 15.55 -22.06 1.60
C ASP A 983 16.96 -22.17 2.23
N PHE A 984 17.57 -23.37 2.28
CA PHE A 984 18.98 -23.57 2.65
C PHE A 984 19.93 -23.44 1.44
N LEU A 985 21.13 -22.89 1.68
CA LEU A 985 22.28 -22.85 0.78
C LEU A 985 23.57 -23.13 1.57
N LEU A 986 24.30 -24.19 1.20
CA LEU A 986 25.70 -24.42 1.58
C LEU A 986 26.59 -24.21 0.35
N ILE A 987 27.74 -23.56 0.54
CA ILE A 987 28.87 -23.59 -0.41
C ILE A 987 30.11 -24.05 0.36
N SER A 988 30.84 -25.05 -0.13
CA SER A 988 32.06 -25.56 0.50
C SER A 988 33.15 -25.89 -0.52
N THR A 989 34.41 -25.86 -0.09
CA THR A 989 35.56 -26.31 -0.88
C THR A 989 35.79 -27.84 -0.83
N SER A 990 35.01 -28.59 -0.03
CA SER A 990 35.19 -30.04 0.14
C SER A 990 33.98 -30.85 -0.33
N LYS A 991 34.17 -31.71 -1.34
CA LYS A 991 33.14 -32.64 -1.83
C LYS A 991 32.66 -33.59 -0.73
N LYS A 992 33.57 -34.07 0.12
CA LYS A 992 33.25 -34.97 1.25
C LYS A 992 32.30 -34.30 2.25
N LEU A 993 32.54 -33.02 2.58
CA LEU A 993 31.68 -32.23 3.47
C LEU A 993 30.31 -31.95 2.82
N ALA A 994 30.29 -31.52 1.56
CA ALA A 994 29.05 -31.23 0.84
C ALA A 994 28.15 -32.48 0.63
N ALA A 995 28.74 -33.62 0.25
CA ALA A 995 28.02 -34.89 0.11
C ALA A 995 27.51 -35.43 1.45
N SER A 996 28.30 -35.27 2.52
CA SER A 996 27.90 -35.59 3.90
C SER A 996 26.69 -34.74 4.34
N PHE A 997 26.73 -33.42 4.08
CA PHE A 997 25.63 -32.51 4.36
C PHE A 997 24.35 -32.84 3.57
N PHE A 998 24.47 -33.07 2.26
CA PHE A 998 23.36 -33.54 1.40
C PHE A 998 22.71 -34.81 1.97
N SER A 999 23.54 -35.80 2.34
CA SER A 999 23.07 -37.07 2.92
C SER A 999 22.39 -36.87 4.28
N ARG A 1000 22.91 -35.96 5.11
CA ARG A 1000 22.30 -35.59 6.40
C ARG A 1000 20.96 -34.88 6.20
N LEU A 1001 20.84 -33.99 5.23
CA LEU A 1001 19.60 -33.28 4.91
C LEU A 1001 18.50 -34.23 4.41
N ARG A 1002 18.82 -35.14 3.48
CA ARG A 1002 17.83 -36.12 2.95
C ARG A 1002 17.31 -37.09 4.01
N ARG A 1003 18.14 -37.46 5.00
CA ARG A 1003 17.69 -38.23 6.19
C ARG A 1003 16.73 -37.47 7.11
N GLY A 1004 16.60 -36.14 6.95
CA GLY A 1004 15.72 -35.30 7.77
C GLY A 1004 16.10 -35.22 9.25
N PHE A 1005 15.29 -34.50 10.01
CA PHE A 1005 15.49 -34.26 11.44
C PHE A 1005 14.17 -34.52 12.18
N HIS A 1006 13.92 -35.79 12.51
CA HIS A 1006 12.69 -36.27 13.17
C HIS A 1006 12.33 -35.45 14.42
N ALA A 1007 13.31 -35.17 15.29
CA ALA A 1007 13.14 -34.38 16.52
C ALA A 1007 12.80 -32.87 16.31
N TYR A 1008 12.66 -32.45 15.04
CA TYR A 1008 12.22 -31.10 14.62
C TYR A 1008 11.15 -31.18 13.50
N ASN A 1009 10.59 -32.37 13.23
CA ASN A 1009 9.68 -32.67 12.12
C ASN A 1009 10.13 -32.06 10.77
N CYS A 1010 11.44 -31.99 10.54
CA CYS A 1010 12.04 -31.19 9.47
C CYS A 1010 12.60 -32.09 8.39
N TYR A 1011 11.98 -32.06 7.22
CA TYR A 1011 12.34 -32.85 6.04
C TYR A 1011 12.49 -31.91 4.83
N MET A 1012 13.36 -32.27 3.89
CA MET A 1012 13.55 -31.48 2.67
C MET A 1012 12.52 -31.87 1.61
N ASN A 1013 12.28 -30.98 0.66
CA ASN A 1013 11.50 -31.27 -0.54
C ASN A 1013 12.45 -31.78 -1.64
N ASP A 1014 12.40 -33.07 -1.97
CA ASP A 1014 13.28 -33.69 -2.98
C ASP A 1014 13.08 -33.10 -4.38
N ASP A 1015 11.85 -32.72 -4.79
CA ASP A 1015 11.57 -32.02 -6.06
C ASP A 1015 12.30 -30.67 -6.19
N LYS A 1016 12.84 -30.15 -5.08
CA LYS A 1016 13.54 -28.86 -4.97
C LYS A 1016 15.02 -28.97 -4.65
N PHE A 1017 15.53 -30.16 -4.35
CA PHE A 1017 16.95 -30.36 -4.03
C PHE A 1017 17.83 -30.04 -5.24
N SER A 1018 18.97 -29.37 -5.03
CA SER A 1018 19.96 -29.05 -6.08
C SER A 1018 21.39 -29.23 -5.58
N ILE A 1019 22.24 -29.87 -6.39
CA ILE A 1019 23.70 -30.01 -6.20
C ILE A 1019 24.42 -29.85 -7.54
N ASN A 1020 25.68 -29.40 -7.54
CA ASN A 1020 26.53 -29.26 -8.73
C ASN A 1020 27.64 -30.32 -8.82
N PHE A 1021 27.47 -31.48 -8.20
CA PHE A 1021 28.47 -32.55 -8.18
C PHE A 1021 27.82 -33.93 -8.05
N ASP A 1022 28.47 -34.94 -8.63
CA ASP A 1022 27.98 -36.32 -8.58
C ASP A 1022 28.23 -36.95 -7.22
N ILE A 1023 27.24 -37.71 -6.74
CA ILE A 1023 27.35 -38.56 -5.57
C ILE A 1023 27.32 -40.00 -6.09
N GLY A 1024 28.41 -40.74 -5.84
CA GLY A 1024 28.48 -42.16 -6.17
C GLY A 1024 27.34 -42.94 -5.52
N ASP A 1025 27.03 -44.10 -6.10
CA ASP A 1025 26.05 -45.07 -5.59
C ASP A 1025 24.57 -44.62 -5.65
N LEU A 1026 24.24 -43.52 -6.35
CA LEU A 1026 22.85 -43.02 -6.51
C LEU A 1026 22.43 -42.79 -7.97
N SER A 1027 22.76 -43.74 -8.84
CA SER A 1027 22.28 -43.84 -10.23
C SER A 1027 20.76 -44.05 -10.28
N GLY A 1028 20.01 -42.94 -10.37
CA GLY A 1028 18.55 -42.93 -10.45
C GLY A 1028 17.89 -41.70 -9.83
N ILE A 1029 18.62 -40.87 -9.07
CA ILE A 1029 18.08 -39.60 -8.55
C ILE A 1029 18.21 -38.52 -9.63
N PRO A 1030 17.11 -37.88 -10.08
CA PRO A 1030 17.23 -36.72 -10.95
C PRO A 1030 17.82 -35.54 -10.17
N SER A 1031 18.97 -35.02 -10.61
CA SER A 1031 19.50 -33.73 -10.14
C SER A 1031 18.61 -32.60 -10.67
N SER A 1032 17.46 -32.42 -10.02
CA SER A 1032 16.24 -31.90 -10.66
C SER A 1032 16.29 -30.44 -11.11
N ARG A 1033 17.34 -29.68 -10.74
CA ARG A 1033 17.30 -28.20 -10.76
C ARG A 1033 18.55 -27.44 -11.14
N VAL A 1034 19.67 -28.08 -11.47
CA VAL A 1034 20.78 -27.35 -12.12
C VAL A 1034 20.25 -26.77 -13.42
N TYR A 1035 20.23 -25.45 -13.52
CA TYR A 1035 19.80 -24.74 -14.73
C TYR A 1035 21.02 -24.65 -15.65
N VAL A 1036 21.07 -25.51 -16.65
CA VAL A 1036 22.04 -25.40 -17.74
C VAL A 1036 21.46 -24.45 -18.79
N GLY A 1037 22.22 -23.43 -19.18
CA GLY A 1037 21.84 -22.54 -20.28
C GLY A 1037 22.01 -23.19 -21.66
N GLU A 1038 21.50 -22.53 -22.70
CA GLU A 1038 21.75 -22.91 -24.11
C GLU A 1038 23.24 -22.80 -24.48
N ASP A 1039 24.02 -22.07 -23.68
CA ASP A 1039 25.47 -21.92 -23.69
C ASP A 1039 26.22 -23.05 -22.95
N GLY A 1040 25.51 -24.03 -22.40
CA GLY A 1040 26.08 -25.12 -21.58
C GLY A 1040 26.49 -24.70 -20.16
N ILE A 1041 26.30 -23.43 -19.76
CA ILE A 1041 26.73 -22.95 -18.45
C ILE A 1041 25.74 -23.37 -17.37
N SER A 1042 26.22 -24.06 -16.34
CA SER A 1042 25.42 -24.57 -15.23
C SER A 1042 25.26 -23.56 -14.08
N PHE A 1043 24.03 -23.37 -13.63
CA PHE A 1043 23.66 -22.48 -12.52
C PHE A 1043 22.79 -23.17 -11.47
N ILE A 1044 23.01 -22.87 -10.20
CA ILE A 1044 22.10 -23.21 -9.11
C ILE A 1044 21.19 -22.01 -8.80
N ARG A 1045 19.91 -22.31 -8.53
CA ARG A 1045 18.87 -21.33 -8.20
C ARG A 1045 18.63 -21.32 -6.69
N TRP A 1046 18.77 -20.16 -6.05
CA TRP A 1046 18.47 -19.99 -4.61
C TRP A 1046 17.80 -18.64 -4.35
N SER A 1047 16.62 -18.66 -3.70
CA SER A 1047 15.81 -17.50 -3.27
C SER A 1047 15.62 -16.34 -4.28
N GLY A 1048 15.76 -16.59 -5.59
CA GLY A 1048 15.67 -15.58 -6.65
C GLY A 1048 17.01 -15.02 -7.16
N LEU A 1049 18.11 -15.71 -6.85
CA LEU A 1049 19.45 -15.57 -7.43
C LEU A 1049 19.76 -16.80 -8.32
N LEU A 1050 20.64 -16.59 -9.29
CA LEU A 1050 21.34 -17.64 -10.04
C LEU A 1050 22.82 -17.55 -9.64
N ILE A 1051 23.41 -18.65 -9.20
CA ILE A 1051 24.83 -18.76 -8.83
C ILE A 1051 25.49 -19.66 -9.87
N ASN A 1052 26.52 -19.17 -10.56
CA ASN A 1052 27.30 -19.98 -11.50
C ASN A 1052 28.02 -21.12 -10.74
N CYS A 1053 27.91 -22.36 -11.22
CA CYS A 1053 28.43 -23.54 -10.50
C CYS A 1053 29.98 -23.63 -10.49
N PHE A 1054 30.65 -22.86 -11.33
CA PHE A 1054 32.12 -22.80 -11.44
C PHE A 1054 32.68 -21.47 -10.92
N THR A 1055 32.15 -20.34 -11.36
CA THR A 1055 32.69 -19.00 -11.02
C THR A 1055 32.11 -18.40 -9.74
N LEU A 1056 31.04 -19.00 -9.19
CA LEU A 1056 30.23 -18.49 -8.06
C LEU A 1056 29.63 -17.09 -8.27
N GLU A 1057 29.68 -16.56 -9.49
CA GLU A 1057 29.13 -15.23 -9.82
C GLU A 1057 27.59 -15.21 -9.75
N VAL A 1058 27.05 -14.06 -9.36
CA VAL A 1058 25.64 -13.91 -9.03
C VAL A 1058 24.87 -13.17 -10.11
N GLN A 1059 24.01 -13.91 -10.81
CA GLN A 1059 23.00 -13.38 -11.72
C GLN A 1059 21.62 -13.33 -11.06
N ALA A 1060 20.69 -12.58 -11.66
CA ALA A 1060 19.40 -12.30 -11.05
C ALA A 1060 18.28 -13.15 -11.67
N ASP A 1061 17.71 -14.13 -10.97
CA ASP A 1061 16.70 -15.05 -11.55
C ASP A 1061 15.49 -14.34 -12.20
N TYR A 1062 15.14 -14.85 -13.38
CA TYR A 1062 14.04 -14.43 -14.25
C TYR A 1062 13.09 -15.56 -14.67
N SER A 1063 13.39 -16.84 -14.35
CA SER A 1063 12.65 -18.05 -14.79
C SER A 1063 11.16 -18.01 -14.47
N LYS A 1064 10.78 -17.36 -13.36
CA LYS A 1064 9.39 -17.07 -12.95
C LYS A 1064 8.53 -16.26 -13.94
N TYR A 1065 9.08 -15.83 -15.08
CA TYR A 1065 8.34 -15.21 -16.18
C TYR A 1065 8.09 -16.13 -17.38
N LEU A 1066 8.69 -17.32 -17.44
CA LEU A 1066 8.55 -18.26 -18.57
C LEU A 1066 7.08 -18.67 -18.77
N ASN A 1067 6.45 -19.22 -17.73
CA ASN A 1067 5.13 -19.85 -17.83
C ASN A 1067 3.95 -18.85 -17.85
N ASN A 1068 4.18 -17.54 -17.83
CA ASN A 1068 3.13 -16.53 -17.69
C ASN A 1068 3.44 -15.22 -18.43
N HIS A 1069 2.59 -14.82 -19.37
CA HIS A 1069 2.74 -13.57 -20.12
C HIS A 1069 2.96 -12.36 -19.18
N LEU A 1070 4.00 -11.59 -19.45
CA LEU A 1070 4.61 -10.63 -18.51
C LEU A 1070 3.66 -9.52 -18.03
N SER A 1071 2.60 -9.23 -18.79
CA SER A 1071 1.54 -8.30 -18.41
C SER A 1071 0.81 -8.69 -17.11
N SER A 1072 0.77 -9.98 -16.77
CA SER A 1072 0.21 -10.48 -15.49
C SER A 1072 0.93 -9.90 -14.26
N THR A 1073 2.17 -9.42 -14.43
CA THR A 1073 3.02 -8.89 -13.35
C THR A 1073 2.80 -7.39 -13.07
N LEU A 1074 1.98 -6.67 -13.85
CA LEU A 1074 1.91 -5.20 -13.83
C LEU A 1074 0.50 -4.61 -13.86
N THR A 1075 0.26 -3.62 -12.98
CA THR A 1075 -0.97 -2.80 -12.95
C THR A 1075 -0.85 -1.56 -13.82
N VAL A 1076 -1.81 -1.29 -14.70
CA VAL A 1076 -1.91 -0.07 -15.49
C VAL A 1076 -2.75 0.99 -14.79
N SER A 1077 -2.15 2.16 -14.54
CA SER A 1077 -2.87 3.33 -14.01
C SER A 1077 -3.29 4.27 -15.14
N TRP A 1078 -4.58 4.24 -15.44
CA TRP A 1078 -5.28 5.04 -16.45
C TRP A 1078 -5.66 6.45 -15.95
N GLN A 1079 -5.45 6.72 -14.66
CA GLN A 1079 -6.05 7.86 -13.94
C GLN A 1079 -5.10 9.05 -13.86
N GLY A 1080 -5.65 10.26 -13.74
CA GLY A 1080 -4.90 11.50 -13.60
C GLY A 1080 -3.94 11.75 -14.77
N LYS A 1081 -2.64 11.59 -14.53
CA LYS A 1081 -1.56 11.76 -15.52
C LYS A 1081 -0.91 10.39 -15.82
N PRO A 1082 -1.49 9.54 -16.71
CA PRO A 1082 -1.05 8.16 -16.90
C PRO A 1082 0.43 8.04 -17.33
N GLY A 1083 0.95 8.95 -18.16
CA GLY A 1083 2.36 8.99 -18.51
C GLY A 1083 3.31 9.23 -17.31
N HIS A 1084 2.87 10.00 -16.31
CA HIS A 1084 3.64 10.19 -15.06
C HIS A 1084 3.57 8.94 -14.16
N HIS A 1085 2.45 8.21 -14.18
CA HIS A 1085 2.38 6.90 -13.53
C HIS A 1085 3.33 5.89 -14.18
N LEU A 1086 3.35 5.79 -15.52
CA LEU A 1086 4.30 4.92 -16.23
C LEU A 1086 5.76 5.32 -15.94
N LYS A 1087 6.09 6.61 -16.00
CA LYS A 1087 7.42 7.14 -15.62
C LYS A 1087 7.86 6.71 -14.21
N THR A 1088 6.91 6.67 -13.26
CA THR A 1088 7.17 6.20 -11.89
C THR A 1088 7.28 4.67 -11.82
N LYS A 1089 6.49 3.94 -12.63
CA LYS A 1089 6.52 2.48 -12.74
C LYS A 1089 7.85 1.95 -13.28
N LEU A 1090 8.45 2.57 -14.29
CA LEU A 1090 9.76 2.14 -14.82
C LEU A 1090 10.85 2.14 -13.75
N CYS A 1091 11.00 3.25 -13.02
CA CYS A 1091 11.88 3.34 -11.86
C CYS A 1091 11.55 2.27 -10.80
N GLY A 1092 10.27 1.98 -10.58
CA GLY A 1092 9.80 0.92 -9.68
C GLY A 1092 10.06 -0.52 -10.18
N PHE A 1093 10.21 -0.76 -11.49
CA PHE A 1093 10.51 -2.06 -12.06
C PHE A 1093 12.00 -2.42 -11.94
N MET A 1094 12.90 -1.46 -12.17
CA MET A 1094 14.35 -1.68 -12.06
C MET A 1094 14.82 -1.71 -10.60
N ARG A 1095 14.22 -0.90 -9.72
CA ARG A 1095 14.71 -0.71 -8.33
C ARG A 1095 14.93 -2.01 -7.52
N PRO A 1096 14.15 -3.09 -7.64
CA PRO A 1096 14.49 -4.36 -6.99
C PRO A 1096 15.79 -4.98 -7.51
N LYS A 1097 16.05 -4.91 -8.82
CA LYS A 1097 17.24 -5.49 -9.47
C LYS A 1097 18.51 -4.65 -9.28
N CYS A 1098 18.42 -3.35 -8.98
CA CYS A 1098 19.60 -2.51 -8.69
C CYS A 1098 20.26 -2.78 -7.31
N HIS A 1099 20.42 -4.03 -6.85
CA HIS A 1099 21.06 -4.38 -5.56
C HIS A 1099 22.58 -4.64 -5.72
N PRO A 1100 23.45 -4.23 -4.77
CA PRO A 1100 24.90 -4.41 -4.88
C PRO A 1100 25.39 -5.81 -5.27
N ILE A 1101 24.68 -6.87 -4.88
CA ILE A 1101 25.05 -8.27 -5.18
C ILE A 1101 25.16 -8.59 -6.68
N PHE A 1102 24.57 -7.77 -7.56
CA PHE A 1102 24.63 -7.96 -9.01
C PHE A 1102 25.68 -7.09 -9.72
N PHE A 1103 26.26 -6.10 -9.03
CA PHE A 1103 27.14 -5.08 -9.66
C PHE A 1103 28.45 -4.81 -8.90
N CYS A 1104 28.77 -5.58 -7.85
CA CYS A 1104 30.02 -5.42 -7.13
C CYS A 1104 31.14 -6.25 -7.79
N SER A 1105 32.20 -5.57 -8.25
CA SER A 1105 33.31 -6.19 -8.98
C SER A 1105 34.12 -7.19 -8.15
N ASN A 1106 34.01 -7.16 -6.82
CA ASN A 1106 34.65 -8.14 -5.94
C ASN A 1106 34.10 -9.57 -6.18
N ILE A 1107 32.79 -9.68 -6.44
CA ILE A 1107 32.10 -10.96 -6.60
C ILE A 1107 31.85 -11.31 -8.08
N ASN A 1108 31.52 -10.34 -8.93
CA ASN A 1108 31.17 -10.56 -10.34
C ASN A 1108 32.19 -9.91 -11.29
N SER A 1109 32.54 -10.59 -12.38
CA SER A 1109 33.30 -10.04 -13.52
C SER A 1109 32.58 -8.86 -14.17
N ALA A 1110 33.33 -8.02 -14.90
CA ALA A 1110 32.76 -6.90 -15.64
C ALA A 1110 31.63 -7.32 -16.59
N ASP A 1111 31.74 -8.52 -17.20
CA ASP A 1111 30.77 -9.00 -18.18
C ASP A 1111 29.50 -9.55 -17.52
N VAL A 1112 29.61 -10.23 -16.37
CA VAL A 1112 28.41 -10.57 -15.55
C VAL A 1112 27.75 -9.31 -14.98
N VAL A 1113 28.51 -8.26 -14.67
CA VAL A 1113 27.94 -6.94 -14.29
C VAL A 1113 27.18 -6.32 -15.48
N ARG A 1114 27.75 -6.30 -16.69
CA ARG A 1114 27.08 -5.81 -17.91
C ARG A 1114 25.84 -6.64 -18.27
N LEU A 1115 25.91 -7.97 -18.15
CA LEU A 1115 24.80 -8.88 -18.40
C LEU A 1115 23.64 -8.66 -17.41
N ASN A 1116 23.92 -8.54 -16.11
CA ASN A 1116 22.93 -8.21 -15.09
C ASN A 1116 22.23 -6.86 -15.37
N ILE A 1117 22.96 -5.88 -15.92
CA ILE A 1117 22.42 -4.57 -16.34
C ILE A 1117 21.50 -4.73 -17.56
N TYR A 1118 21.98 -5.43 -18.59
CA TYR A 1118 21.24 -5.66 -19.84
C TYR A 1118 19.92 -6.42 -19.58
N GLN A 1119 19.96 -7.57 -18.91
CA GLN A 1119 18.78 -8.36 -18.56
C GLN A 1119 17.76 -7.55 -17.75
N ALA A 1120 18.23 -6.71 -16.80
CA ALA A 1120 17.36 -5.86 -16.01
C ALA A 1120 16.69 -4.74 -16.83
N PHE A 1121 17.36 -4.21 -17.85
CA PHE A 1121 16.75 -3.29 -18.81
C PHE A 1121 15.80 -4.00 -19.78
N LEU A 1122 16.15 -5.20 -20.28
CA LEU A 1122 15.34 -5.98 -21.20
C LEU A 1122 13.95 -6.28 -20.59
N VAL A 1123 13.93 -6.81 -19.36
CA VAL A 1123 12.69 -7.04 -18.61
C VAL A 1123 11.96 -5.72 -18.28
N CYS A 1124 12.66 -4.59 -18.12
CA CYS A 1124 12.04 -3.28 -17.97
C CYS A 1124 11.36 -2.81 -19.27
N ALA A 1125 12.00 -3.03 -20.42
CA ALA A 1125 11.49 -2.73 -21.75
C ALA A 1125 10.27 -3.60 -22.11
N MET A 1126 10.28 -4.89 -21.79
CA MET A 1126 9.12 -5.78 -22.00
C MET A 1126 7.92 -5.35 -21.15
N LYS A 1127 8.16 -4.92 -19.89
CA LYS A 1127 7.10 -4.35 -19.02
C LYS A 1127 6.64 -2.97 -19.48
N PHE A 1128 7.52 -2.17 -20.06
CA PHE A 1128 7.18 -0.91 -20.72
C PHE A 1128 6.27 -1.15 -21.93
N HIS A 1129 6.65 -2.04 -22.85
CA HIS A 1129 5.86 -2.47 -23.99
C HIS A 1129 4.46 -2.90 -23.55
N CYS A 1130 4.36 -3.88 -22.63
CA CYS A 1130 3.08 -4.37 -22.12
C CYS A 1130 2.18 -3.22 -21.58
N TYR A 1131 2.75 -2.33 -20.76
CA TYR A 1131 2.01 -1.19 -20.20
C TYR A 1131 1.58 -0.19 -21.29
N VAL A 1132 2.41 0.07 -22.30
CA VAL A 1132 2.11 0.99 -23.41
C VAL A 1132 1.03 0.41 -24.30
N CYS A 1133 1.10 -0.87 -24.64
CA CYS A 1133 0.10 -1.57 -25.45
C CYS A 1133 -1.28 -1.56 -24.76
N ASP A 1134 -1.35 -1.86 -23.46
CA ASP A 1134 -2.56 -1.64 -22.66
C ASP A 1134 -3.00 -0.15 -22.76
N LEU A 1135 -2.16 0.80 -22.31
CA LEU A 1135 -2.50 2.23 -22.20
C LEU A 1135 -2.97 2.86 -23.52
N SER A 1136 -2.38 2.43 -24.64
CA SER A 1136 -2.63 2.97 -25.99
C SER A 1136 -4.11 3.02 -26.37
N TYR A 1137 -4.90 2.06 -25.86
CA TYR A 1137 -6.34 1.95 -26.11
C TYR A 1137 -7.12 3.22 -25.74
N ILE A 1138 -6.64 3.99 -24.75
CA ILE A 1138 -7.31 5.20 -24.24
C ILE A 1138 -6.44 6.45 -24.42
N CYS A 1139 -5.12 6.30 -24.35
CA CYS A 1139 -4.19 7.42 -24.38
C CYS A 1139 -2.87 7.04 -25.07
N LYS A 1140 -2.73 7.39 -26.35
CA LYS A 1140 -1.45 7.35 -27.08
C LYS A 1140 -0.65 8.61 -26.71
N LEU A 1141 0.56 8.45 -26.18
CA LEU A 1141 1.46 9.58 -25.87
C LEU A 1141 2.31 9.95 -27.10
N ARG A 1142 2.88 11.15 -27.14
CA ARG A 1142 3.78 11.58 -28.24
C ARG A 1142 5.10 10.79 -28.19
N LYS A 1143 5.66 10.38 -29.34
CA LYS A 1143 6.91 9.57 -29.44
C LYS A 1143 8.03 10.11 -28.53
N GLY A 1144 8.36 11.40 -28.63
CA GLY A 1144 9.39 12.04 -27.81
C GLY A 1144 9.13 12.10 -26.29
N PHE A 1145 7.90 11.85 -25.82
CA PHE A 1145 7.61 11.72 -24.39
C PHE A 1145 8.00 10.32 -23.87
N TYR A 1146 7.82 9.27 -24.68
CA TYR A 1146 8.32 7.93 -24.37
C TYR A 1146 9.85 7.92 -24.31
N LEU A 1147 10.54 8.49 -25.31
CA LEU A 1147 12.01 8.58 -25.32
C LEU A 1147 12.57 9.28 -24.07
N LYS A 1148 12.02 10.45 -23.70
CA LYS A 1148 12.40 11.18 -22.46
C LYS A 1148 12.06 10.43 -21.15
N MET A 1149 11.24 9.37 -21.20
CA MET A 1149 11.01 8.47 -20.08
C MET A 1149 12.03 7.33 -20.04
N ILE A 1150 12.35 6.73 -21.19
CA ILE A 1150 13.37 5.69 -21.34
C ILE A 1150 14.73 6.24 -20.88
N GLN A 1151 15.17 7.38 -21.42
CA GLN A 1151 16.42 8.05 -21.04
C GLN A 1151 16.50 8.36 -19.53
N LYS A 1152 15.41 8.87 -18.91
CA LYS A 1152 15.40 9.08 -17.44
C LYS A 1152 15.34 7.77 -16.65
N SER A 1153 14.87 6.67 -17.23
CA SER A 1153 14.90 5.35 -16.60
C SER A 1153 16.33 4.78 -16.54
N VAL A 1154 17.09 4.91 -17.64
CA VAL A 1154 18.50 4.50 -17.73
C VAL A 1154 19.37 5.28 -16.73
N ARG A 1155 19.32 6.62 -16.79
CA ARG A 1155 20.01 7.51 -15.83
C ARG A 1155 19.57 7.30 -14.37
N TYR A 1156 18.34 6.83 -14.13
CA TYR A 1156 17.88 6.48 -12.78
C TYR A 1156 18.55 5.19 -12.25
N MET A 1157 18.71 4.17 -13.10
CA MET A 1157 19.36 2.92 -12.72
C MET A 1157 20.83 3.16 -12.35
N TYR A 1158 21.59 3.87 -13.19
CA TYR A 1158 22.99 4.21 -12.92
C TYR A 1158 23.17 4.93 -11.57
N LYS A 1159 22.41 6.03 -11.37
CA LYS A 1159 22.46 6.82 -10.13
C LYS A 1159 21.95 6.05 -8.90
N LEU A 1160 21.13 5.01 -9.09
CA LEU A 1160 20.69 4.12 -8.01
C LEU A 1160 21.75 3.06 -7.64
N ILE A 1161 22.44 2.47 -8.63
CA ILE A 1161 23.53 1.51 -8.41
C ILE A 1161 24.69 2.20 -7.67
N LYS A 1162 25.23 3.30 -8.21
CA LYS A 1162 26.30 4.09 -7.55
C LYS A 1162 25.91 4.54 -6.14
N LYS A 1163 24.64 4.91 -5.92
CA LYS A 1163 24.14 5.26 -4.57
C LYS A 1163 24.07 4.08 -3.62
N ARG A 1164 23.72 2.87 -4.09
CA ARG A 1164 23.55 1.69 -3.25
C ARG A 1164 24.85 1.02 -2.87
N ILE A 1165 25.81 0.93 -3.80
CA ILE A 1165 27.16 0.44 -3.51
C ILE A 1165 27.85 1.35 -2.48
N ARG A 1166 27.75 2.67 -2.64
CA ARG A 1166 28.21 3.63 -1.60
C ARG A 1166 27.51 3.48 -0.24
N SER A 1167 26.29 2.94 -0.18
CA SER A 1167 25.62 2.66 1.10
C SER A 1167 25.90 1.27 1.68
N ALA A 1168 26.39 0.32 0.87
CA ALA A 1168 26.79 -1.01 1.35
C ALA A 1168 28.08 -0.93 2.19
N TYR A 1169 28.99 -0.02 1.83
CA TYR A 1169 30.19 0.31 2.62
C TYR A 1169 29.88 0.73 4.06
N CYS A 1170 28.68 1.26 4.35
CA CYS A 1170 28.28 1.61 5.72
C CYS A 1170 27.91 0.40 6.61
N TYR A 1171 27.99 -0.83 6.09
CA TYR A 1171 27.54 -2.07 6.71
C TYR A 1171 28.41 -3.29 6.35
N SER A 1172 29.62 -3.04 5.86
CA SER A 1172 30.55 -4.04 5.30
C SER A 1172 31.97 -3.53 5.49
N ASP A 1173 32.79 -4.30 6.20
CA ASP A 1173 34.18 -3.96 6.49
C ASP A 1173 35.05 -3.98 5.20
N ILE A 1174 34.57 -4.70 4.18
CA ILE A 1174 35.14 -4.71 2.83
C ILE A 1174 34.52 -3.61 1.97
N GLN A 1175 35.37 -2.82 1.31
CA GLN A 1175 34.95 -1.80 0.35
C GLN A 1175 34.41 -2.43 -0.95
N PRO A 1176 33.17 -2.12 -1.37
CA PRO A 1176 32.58 -2.67 -2.59
C PRO A 1176 33.04 -1.90 -3.84
N ILE A 1177 33.76 -2.56 -4.73
CA ILE A 1177 34.23 -1.99 -6.01
C ILE A 1177 33.07 -1.97 -7.03
N LEU A 1178 33.06 -0.96 -7.90
CA LEU A 1178 32.17 -0.85 -9.06
C LEU A 1178 32.96 -0.29 -10.26
N GLN A 1179 33.37 -1.18 -11.16
CA GLN A 1179 33.85 -0.82 -12.50
C GLN A 1179 32.62 -0.72 -13.43
N LEU A 1180 32.14 0.51 -13.68
CA LEU A 1180 30.96 0.77 -14.53
C LEU A 1180 30.80 2.25 -14.94
N GLU A 1181 30.77 2.52 -16.24
CA GLU A 1181 30.65 3.87 -16.81
C GLU A 1181 29.19 4.32 -17.01
N GLU A 1182 28.93 5.63 -17.19
CA GLU A 1182 27.54 6.08 -17.50
C GLU A 1182 27.17 5.76 -18.96
N GLU A 1183 28.16 5.64 -19.84
CA GLU A 1183 27.97 5.43 -21.28
C GLU A 1183 27.68 3.96 -21.62
N GLU A 1184 28.40 3.00 -21.02
CA GLU A 1184 28.06 1.56 -21.08
C GLU A 1184 26.59 1.32 -20.66
N VAL A 1185 26.18 1.90 -19.53
CA VAL A 1185 24.80 1.78 -19.02
C VAL A 1185 23.80 2.52 -19.91
N GLY A 1186 24.24 3.61 -20.54
CA GLY A 1186 23.53 4.30 -21.62
C GLY A 1186 23.24 3.38 -22.81
N TRP A 1187 24.27 2.74 -23.34
CA TRP A 1187 24.23 1.86 -24.50
C TRP A 1187 23.41 0.59 -24.22
N LEU A 1188 23.78 -0.19 -23.19
CA LEU A 1188 23.06 -1.41 -22.78
C LEU A 1188 21.59 -1.13 -22.50
N GLY A 1189 21.30 0.02 -21.88
CA GLY A 1189 19.96 0.46 -21.58
C GLY A 1189 19.14 0.85 -22.80
N LEU A 1190 19.73 1.49 -23.82
CA LEU A 1190 19.02 1.82 -25.06
C LEU A 1190 18.87 0.59 -25.97
N TYR A 1191 19.91 -0.22 -26.10
CA TYR A 1191 19.92 -1.45 -26.91
C TYR A 1191 18.82 -2.44 -26.45
N ALA A 1192 18.68 -2.65 -25.14
CA ALA A 1192 17.60 -3.47 -24.56
C ALA A 1192 16.17 -2.94 -24.83
N TYR A 1193 15.98 -1.65 -25.09
CA TYR A 1193 14.68 -1.10 -25.51
C TYR A 1193 14.48 -1.18 -27.03
N ILE A 1194 15.56 -1.20 -27.83
CA ILE A 1194 15.49 -1.45 -29.27
C ILE A 1194 15.07 -2.91 -29.52
N GLN A 1195 15.75 -3.87 -28.89
CA GLN A 1195 15.47 -5.32 -29.00
C GLN A 1195 14.04 -5.75 -28.59
N VAL A 1196 13.29 -4.89 -27.89
CA VAL A 1196 11.90 -5.16 -27.45
C VAL A 1196 10.87 -4.25 -28.13
N SER A 1197 11.34 -3.33 -28.99
CA SER A 1197 10.47 -2.58 -29.89
C SER A 1197 10.14 -3.48 -31.10
N PRO A 1198 8.86 -3.67 -31.46
CA PRO A 1198 8.53 -4.33 -32.71
C PRO A 1198 9.00 -3.46 -33.88
N ASN A 1199 9.54 -4.11 -34.91
CA ASN A 1199 9.80 -3.51 -36.22
C ASN A 1199 8.50 -2.98 -36.84
#